data_AF-L9ZG75-F1
#
_entry.id   AF-L9ZG75-F1
#
_cell.length_a   1.000
_cell.length_b   1.000
_cell.length_c   1.000
_cell.angle_alpha   90.00
_cell.angle_beta   90.00
_cell.angle_gamma   90.00
#
_symmetry.space_group_name_H-M   'P 1'
#
loop_
_entity.id
_entity.type
_entity.pdbx_description
1 polymer ?
#
loop_
_entity_poly.entity_id
_entity_poly.type
_entity_poly.pdbx_seq_one_letter_code
_entity_poly.pdbx_strand_id
1 'polypeptide(L)'
;MALVRSAPPTERDAHRQLLFDNIEFLIDTLTAAHMRKQRMIPVGCPGSTPERLARQRGKNGDDCRYAMLDSAHGETADTLCPCNDPLCGSDDPLDAVAAVVLGPPVTAPAERFFQRQSRRTVRELREQHGDWETLASMDHDELSEVLQEACSLKGISKDRVSRLEQLLVAVQETDYTDGVTLRDFSRVQYQNYVDFLASVPGIEQDDGWWLLQTAFDKPVWPADPCVDEFLCALGLLDPEELHTAESRRHALEEELTDRLIAPLYRALATHAVTAGTDVCGEDCEIRKFMLTHRLRQQQIERNGPTAVDLFAGAGGLSCGLRQADYDIRWAIDIDTDAVATYRLNHPEIPHRNVVCGDVREVDLTTRIQEAVNEPDLLVGGPPCQSLSNAGYRSRRGDDEDYSILDDDRTTLYTQYVKAVEELRPKAIVMENVEGMVNEVGDTDIRVIDWVIEDLEMLSETGPGYDVEYKLQDMTELGIPQKRERVLLIGIRDDLTESATADDMLNELSIEGKTQSIQQGLSGLPRLRRGEGGRLLPRTGRGFRSDYVRTHDLDSGTSLCFNHQARDHPMEKDQILFDKALSPGDTGWDVKYNSDGEYAEYVEYDVGTAENKRFGDKYRMLEWSEPSPTIVAHLAKDANSYVLPDYYKHARPSPDRADPKRNRGITPREAARLQSFPDDYIFLGPFTSWFKQIGNAVPPIAGKRIGEVLDSLVEAGEFPAASTDASNSGKAVSDD
;
A
#
# COMPACT_ATOMS: atom_id res chain seq x y z
N MET A 1 19.68 -8.75 9.77
CA MET A 1 20.89 -8.44 8.98
C MET A 1 21.39 -9.62 8.14
N ALA A 2 21.71 -10.78 8.73
CA ALA A 2 22.22 -11.93 7.96
C ALA A 2 21.32 -12.34 6.78
N LEU A 3 20.00 -12.38 6.98
CA LEU A 3 19.01 -12.65 5.92
C LEU A 3 19.12 -11.67 4.75
N VAL A 4 19.17 -10.37 5.04
CA VAL A 4 19.28 -9.31 4.02
C VAL A 4 20.59 -9.44 3.25
N ARG A 5 21.70 -9.72 3.94
CA ARG A 5 23.01 -9.94 3.30
C ARG A 5 23.03 -11.16 2.37
N SER A 6 22.26 -12.20 2.69
CA SER A 6 22.15 -13.39 1.85
C SER A 6 21.22 -13.23 0.64
N ALA A 7 20.42 -12.17 0.59
CA ALA A 7 19.46 -11.96 -0.49
C ALA A 7 20.18 -11.54 -1.79
N PRO A 8 19.78 -12.08 -2.96
CA PRO A 8 20.33 -11.64 -4.24
C PRO A 8 20.13 -10.13 -4.46
N PRO A 9 21.12 -9.40 -5.04
CA PRO A 9 21.00 -7.96 -5.29
C PRO A 9 19.71 -7.60 -6.04
N THR A 10 19.36 -8.36 -7.07
CA THR A 10 18.14 -8.16 -7.87
C THR A 10 16.85 -8.22 -7.04
N GLU A 11 16.81 -9.07 -6.00
CA GLU A 11 15.64 -9.17 -5.11
C GLU A 11 15.57 -7.97 -4.16
N ARG A 12 16.73 -7.54 -3.64
CA ARG A 12 16.84 -6.34 -2.80
C ARG A 12 16.42 -5.10 -3.57
N ASP A 13 16.92 -4.92 -4.79
CA ASP A 13 16.64 -3.78 -5.65
C ASP A 13 15.14 -3.73 -6.03
N ALA A 14 14.56 -4.87 -6.41
CA ALA A 14 13.13 -4.94 -6.73
C ALA A 14 12.24 -4.62 -5.52
N HIS A 15 12.61 -5.08 -4.33
CA HIS A 15 11.88 -4.75 -3.10
C HIS A 15 12.05 -3.28 -2.72
N ARG A 16 13.26 -2.74 -2.85
CA ARG A 16 13.57 -1.32 -2.64
C ARG A 16 12.72 -0.44 -3.54
N GLN A 17 12.64 -0.77 -4.83
CA GLN A 17 11.80 -0.05 -5.80
C GLN A 17 10.31 -0.11 -5.41
N LEU A 18 9.78 -1.30 -5.05
CA LEU A 18 8.40 -1.46 -4.61
C LEU A 18 8.06 -0.52 -3.43
N LEU A 19 8.97 -0.42 -2.45
CA LEU A 19 8.79 0.46 -1.31
C LEU A 19 8.90 1.94 -1.68
N PHE A 20 9.82 2.33 -2.56
CA PHE A 20 9.93 3.72 -3.01
C PHE A 20 8.69 4.19 -3.77
N ASP A 21 8.20 3.38 -4.71
CA ASP A 21 6.98 3.68 -5.47
C ASP A 21 5.76 3.84 -4.54
N ASN A 22 5.82 3.27 -3.33
CA ASN A 22 4.73 3.25 -2.37
C ASN A 22 5.13 3.82 -1.00
N ILE A 23 6.12 4.70 -0.95
CA ILE A 23 6.75 5.13 0.31
C ILE A 23 5.77 5.87 1.22
N GLU A 24 4.84 6.64 0.65
CA GLU A 24 3.78 7.29 1.42
C GLU A 24 2.91 6.28 2.17
N PHE A 25 2.63 5.11 1.57
CA PHE A 25 1.86 4.05 2.21
C PHE A 25 2.61 3.45 3.41
N LEU A 26 3.93 3.27 3.29
CA LEU A 26 4.78 2.85 4.40
C LEU A 26 4.77 3.89 5.53
N ILE A 27 4.93 5.18 5.21
CA ILE A 27 4.88 6.29 6.18
C ILE A 27 3.55 6.31 6.93
N ASP A 28 2.44 6.23 6.20
CA ASP A 28 1.10 6.19 6.77
C ASP A 28 0.96 4.97 7.72
N THR A 29 1.44 3.80 7.28
CA THR A 29 1.38 2.54 8.06
C THR A 29 2.14 2.60 9.36
N LEU A 30 3.40 3.05 9.31
CA LEU A 30 4.23 3.28 10.49
C LEU A 30 3.54 4.25 11.47
N THR A 31 2.99 5.35 10.94
CA THR A 31 2.34 6.38 11.73
C THR A 31 1.09 5.87 12.44
N ALA A 32 0.18 5.18 11.74
CA ALA A 32 -1.05 4.68 12.36
C ALA A 32 -0.79 3.51 13.32
N ALA A 33 0.17 2.64 13.02
CA ALA A 33 0.59 1.57 13.94
C ALA A 33 1.04 2.16 15.29
N HIS A 34 1.73 3.30 15.25
CA HIS A 34 2.12 4.03 16.45
C HIS A 34 0.94 4.70 17.16
N MET A 35 0.10 5.45 16.43
CA MET A 35 -1.08 6.14 17.00
C MET A 35 -2.01 5.18 17.77
N ARG A 36 -2.03 3.90 17.42
CA ARG A 36 -2.77 2.88 18.20
C ARG A 36 -2.09 2.54 19.54
N LYS A 37 -0.77 2.34 19.54
CA LYS A 37 -0.01 1.91 20.73
C LYS A 37 0.02 2.99 21.82
N GLN A 38 -0.15 4.26 21.45
CA GLN A 38 -0.21 5.38 22.40
C GLN A 38 -1.59 6.04 22.38
N ARG A 39 -2.28 6.13 23.52
CA ARG A 39 -3.50 6.98 23.68
C ARG A 39 -3.23 8.49 23.60
N MET A 40 -1.99 8.86 23.31
CA MET A 40 -1.59 10.24 23.08
C MET A 40 -1.10 10.34 21.64
N ILE A 41 -1.57 11.36 20.92
CA ILE A 41 -0.84 11.92 19.79
C ILE A 41 0.61 12.09 20.25
N PRO A 42 1.65 11.77 19.45
CA PRO A 42 3.02 12.02 19.85
C PRO A 42 3.12 13.45 20.39
N VAL A 43 3.27 13.55 21.70
CA VAL A 43 3.21 14.81 22.43
C VAL A 43 4.42 15.59 21.98
N GLY A 44 4.18 16.84 21.58
CA GLY A 44 5.23 17.84 21.41
C GLY A 44 6.03 17.99 22.72
N CYS A 45 7.15 17.25 22.77
CA CYS A 45 8.42 17.48 23.46
C CYS A 45 8.46 17.54 25.00
N PRO A 46 9.13 16.57 25.66
CA PRO A 46 10.41 16.88 26.35
C PRO A 46 11.44 15.72 26.34
N GLY A 47 11.52 14.96 25.24
CA GLY A 47 12.55 13.93 25.03
C GLY A 47 12.92 13.79 23.56
N SER A 48 13.25 14.89 22.88
CA SER A 48 13.44 14.92 21.43
C SER A 48 14.82 14.45 20.97
N THR A 49 14.84 13.41 20.14
CA THR A 49 15.92 13.07 19.19
C THR A 49 16.02 14.13 18.08
N PRO A 50 17.11 14.16 17.28
CA PRO A 50 17.40 15.19 16.27
C PRO A 50 16.25 15.54 15.29
N GLU A 51 15.22 14.70 15.17
CA GLU A 51 14.25 14.74 14.06
C GLU A 51 12.93 15.41 14.44
N ARG A 52 12.87 15.93 15.66
CA ARG A 52 11.82 16.85 16.11
C ARG A 52 12.14 18.33 15.82
N LEU A 53 13.15 18.62 14.99
CA LEU A 53 13.56 19.99 14.62
C LEU A 53 13.01 20.53 13.29
N ALA A 54 12.42 19.71 12.41
CA ALA A 54 11.88 20.18 11.12
C ALA A 54 10.53 20.89 11.29
N ARG A 55 10.42 22.14 10.82
CA ARG A 55 9.30 23.06 11.17
C ARG A 55 8.89 23.93 9.93
N GLN A 56 7.73 24.60 9.91
CA GLN A 56 7.34 25.68 8.95
C GLN A 56 7.34 27.06 9.64
N ARG A 57 7.64 28.16 8.93
CA ARG A 57 7.63 29.53 9.49
C ARG A 57 6.27 30.22 9.24
N GLY A 58 5.60 30.66 10.30
CA GLY A 58 4.41 31.51 10.22
C GLY A 58 4.79 32.97 9.93
N LYS A 59 3.94 33.70 9.20
CA LYS A 59 4.23 35.06 8.69
C LYS A 59 4.28 36.18 9.75
N ASN A 60 3.92 35.93 11.01
CA ASN A 60 3.56 36.99 11.96
C ASN A 60 4.21 36.92 13.37
N GLY A 61 5.33 36.19 13.56
CA GLY A 61 6.20 36.39 14.73
C GLY A 61 5.72 35.93 16.12
N ASP A 62 4.43 35.64 16.33
CA ASP A 62 3.89 35.33 17.68
C ASP A 62 3.63 33.85 17.99
N ASP A 63 3.72 32.94 17.00
CA ASP A 63 3.46 31.51 17.23
C ASP A 63 4.75 30.70 17.40
N CYS A 64 4.89 30.03 18.54
CA CYS A 64 5.92 29.01 18.72
C CYS A 64 5.63 27.82 17.81
N ARG A 65 6.61 27.46 16.96
CA ARG A 65 6.64 26.32 16.01
C ARG A 65 6.36 24.92 16.61
N TYR A 66 6.01 24.81 17.90
CA TYR A 66 5.69 23.57 18.63
C TYR A 66 4.41 23.68 19.48
N ALA A 67 3.56 24.66 19.21
CA ALA A 67 2.26 24.77 19.87
C ALA A 67 1.44 23.48 19.67
N MET A 68 0.84 22.99 20.74
CA MET A 68 -0.06 21.83 20.71
C MET A 68 -1.32 22.21 19.92
N LEU A 69 -1.64 21.46 18.87
CA LEU A 69 -2.97 21.52 18.24
C LEU A 69 -3.97 20.87 19.20
N ASP A 70 -5.06 21.57 19.53
CA ASP A 70 -6.22 20.95 20.15
C ASP A 70 -6.87 20.01 19.12
N SER A 71 -6.74 18.70 19.38
CA SER A 71 -7.21 17.60 18.54
C SER A 71 -8.71 17.65 18.19
N ALA A 72 -9.51 18.45 18.88
CA ALA A 72 -10.94 18.53 18.66
C ALA A 72 -11.40 19.69 17.77
N HIS A 73 -10.59 20.75 17.59
CA HIS A 73 -11.09 22.01 17.00
C HIS A 73 -10.19 22.63 15.92
N GLY A 74 -8.94 22.17 15.75
CA GLY A 74 -8.08 22.64 14.65
C GLY A 74 -7.62 24.10 14.72
N GLU A 75 -7.78 24.77 15.86
CA GLU A 75 -7.30 26.14 16.11
C GLU A 75 -6.06 26.13 17.03
N THR A 76 -5.18 27.12 16.85
CA THR A 76 -4.01 27.40 17.71
C THR A 76 -4.49 27.95 19.05
N ALA A 77 -4.18 27.26 20.15
CA ALA A 77 -4.44 27.79 21.49
C ALA A 77 -3.52 29.00 21.76
N ASP A 78 -4.07 30.10 22.29
CA ASP A 78 -3.40 31.35 22.76
C ASP A 78 -2.37 31.13 23.91
N THR A 79 -1.86 29.91 24.08
CA THR A 79 -0.93 29.55 25.15
C THR A 79 0.52 29.76 24.74
N LEU A 80 1.25 30.59 25.50
CA LEU A 80 2.71 30.73 25.47
C LEU A 80 3.43 29.38 25.44
N CYS A 81 4.48 29.28 24.61
CA CYS A 81 5.22 28.04 24.38
C CYS A 81 5.78 27.43 25.68
N PRO A 82 5.47 26.16 26.01
CA PRO A 82 5.87 25.56 27.28
C PRO A 82 7.39 25.32 27.40
N CYS A 83 8.17 25.41 26.31
CA CYS A 83 9.62 25.18 26.33
C CYS A 83 10.45 26.39 26.80
N ASN A 84 9.88 27.61 26.76
CA ASN A 84 10.56 28.86 27.16
C ASN A 84 11.98 29.00 26.54
N ASP A 85 12.10 28.65 25.25
CA ASP A 85 13.32 28.71 24.45
C ASP A 85 13.76 30.17 24.25
N PRO A 86 15.00 30.57 24.63
CA PRO A 86 15.46 31.94 24.49
C PRO A 86 15.43 32.47 23.04
N LEU A 87 15.64 31.60 22.03
CA LEU A 87 15.64 31.99 20.62
C LEU A 87 14.26 31.79 19.93
N CYS A 88 13.18 31.65 20.70
CA CYS A 88 11.84 31.58 20.14
C CYS A 88 11.53 32.87 19.33
N GLY A 89 11.06 32.71 18.10
CA GLY A 89 10.74 33.82 17.19
C GLY A 89 11.92 34.37 16.37
N SER A 90 13.13 33.80 16.50
CA SER A 90 14.25 34.17 15.63
C SER A 90 14.05 33.69 14.19
N ASP A 91 14.31 34.60 13.23
CA ASP A 91 14.24 34.36 11.79
C ASP A 91 15.61 34.17 11.11
N ASP A 92 16.73 34.31 11.83
CA ASP A 92 18.06 34.20 11.23
C ASP A 92 18.73 32.86 11.60
N PRO A 93 19.07 31.99 10.62
CA PRO A 93 19.83 30.76 10.88
C PRO A 93 21.14 31.02 11.65
N LEU A 94 21.73 32.21 11.49
CA LEU A 94 22.95 32.61 12.19
C LEU A 94 22.79 32.64 13.71
N ASP A 95 21.59 32.90 14.24
CA ASP A 95 21.35 32.87 15.70
C ASP A 95 21.53 31.45 16.26
N ALA A 96 21.08 30.44 15.52
CA ALA A 96 21.22 29.05 15.89
C ALA A 96 22.67 28.55 15.75
N VAL A 97 23.36 28.92 14.66
CA VAL A 97 24.77 28.58 14.44
C VAL A 97 25.66 29.24 15.49
N ALA A 98 25.45 30.53 15.79
CA ALA A 98 26.17 31.26 16.83
C ALA A 98 25.98 30.63 18.21
N ALA A 99 24.77 30.18 18.55
CA ALA A 99 24.52 29.49 19.82
C ALA A 99 25.29 28.17 19.94
N VAL A 100 25.46 27.43 18.84
CA VAL A 100 26.28 26.21 18.78
C VAL A 100 27.78 26.53 18.91
N VAL A 101 28.23 27.57 18.23
CA VAL A 101 29.62 28.05 18.30
C VAL A 101 30.00 28.50 19.72
N LEU A 102 29.10 29.20 20.42
CA LEU A 102 29.29 29.65 21.80
C LEU A 102 29.20 28.50 22.84
N GLY A 103 28.77 27.31 22.41
CA GLY A 103 28.74 26.11 23.23
C GLY A 103 30.13 25.63 23.70
N PRO A 104 30.19 24.81 24.76
CA PRO A 104 31.44 24.23 25.26
C PRO A 104 32.07 23.31 24.20
N PRO A 105 33.41 23.24 24.14
CA PRO A 105 34.13 22.58 23.06
C PRO A 105 34.12 21.03 23.09
N VAL A 106 33.41 20.40 24.04
CA VAL A 106 33.53 18.95 24.33
C VAL A 106 32.19 18.19 24.25
N THR A 107 31.19 18.77 23.59
CA THR A 107 29.82 18.23 23.51
C THR A 107 29.34 18.16 22.06
N ALA A 108 28.55 17.14 21.71
CA ALA A 108 28.01 16.96 20.37
C ALA A 108 27.16 18.18 19.92
N PRO A 109 27.03 18.46 18.61
CA PRO A 109 26.27 19.62 18.09
C PRO A 109 24.85 19.71 18.62
N ALA A 110 24.17 18.57 18.73
CA ALA A 110 22.84 18.50 19.28
C ALA A 110 22.77 19.02 20.72
N GLU A 111 23.74 18.64 21.55
CA GLU A 111 23.82 19.09 22.93
C GLU A 111 24.15 20.59 23.02
N ARG A 112 25.06 21.07 22.17
CA ARG A 112 25.40 22.51 22.08
C ARG A 112 24.21 23.34 21.63
N PHE A 113 23.46 22.87 20.66
CA PHE A 113 22.30 23.57 20.12
C PHE A 113 21.18 23.69 21.13
N PHE A 114 20.92 22.67 21.96
CA PHE A 114 19.90 22.74 23.01
C PHE A 114 20.39 23.45 24.29
N GLN A 115 21.64 23.94 24.31
CA GLN A 115 22.18 24.62 25.48
C GLN A 115 21.53 25.99 25.69
N ARG A 116 20.65 26.04 26.69
CA ARG A 116 19.85 27.24 27.00
C ARG A 116 20.68 28.48 27.33
N GLN A 117 21.87 28.30 27.93
CA GLN A 117 22.74 29.41 28.28
C GLN A 117 23.28 30.11 27.04
N SER A 118 23.86 29.38 26.09
CA SER A 118 24.41 29.94 24.84
C SER A 118 23.33 30.64 24.01
N ARG A 119 22.14 30.03 23.94
CA ARG A 119 20.97 30.63 23.28
C ARG A 119 20.49 31.92 23.94
N ARG A 120 20.50 31.96 25.27
CA ARG A 120 20.15 33.15 26.03
C ARG A 120 21.17 34.26 25.80
N THR A 121 22.45 33.94 25.76
CA THR A 121 23.51 34.89 25.42
C THR A 121 23.31 35.46 24.02
N VAL A 122 23.04 34.62 23.00
CA VAL A 122 22.76 35.11 21.64
C VAL A 122 21.54 36.04 21.62
N ARG A 123 20.46 35.69 22.31
CA ARG A 123 19.28 36.55 22.44
C ARG A 123 19.61 37.88 23.09
N GLU A 124 20.32 37.87 24.22
CA GLU A 124 20.71 39.08 24.97
C GLU A 124 21.63 39.98 24.12
N LEU A 125 22.56 39.41 23.36
CA LEU A 125 23.39 40.16 22.40
C LEU A 125 22.54 40.85 21.33
N ARG A 126 21.60 40.11 20.72
CA ARG A 126 20.70 40.61 19.67
C ARG A 126 19.74 41.68 20.18
N GLU A 127 19.27 41.57 21.42
CA GLU A 127 18.40 42.57 22.07
C GLU A 127 19.17 43.86 22.43
N GLN A 128 20.45 43.74 22.82
CA GLN A 128 21.25 44.88 23.31
C GLN A 128 22.03 45.61 22.20
N HIS A 129 22.56 44.89 21.22
CA HIS A 129 23.51 45.43 20.23
C HIS A 129 22.98 45.43 18.79
N GLY A 130 21.76 44.95 18.55
CA GLY A 130 21.11 45.03 17.23
C GLY A 130 21.41 43.84 16.31
N ASP A 131 21.75 44.13 15.05
CA ASP A 131 21.98 43.10 14.04
C ASP A 131 23.42 42.55 14.03
N TRP A 132 23.62 41.46 13.28
CA TRP A 132 24.92 40.79 13.17
C TRP A 132 25.96 41.64 12.44
N GLU A 133 25.53 42.58 11.60
CA GLU A 133 26.41 43.56 10.94
C GLU A 133 27.11 44.45 11.97
N THR A 134 26.36 44.96 12.93
CA THR A 134 26.90 45.79 14.02
C THR A 134 27.93 45.01 14.83
N LEU A 135 27.62 43.77 15.21
CA LEU A 135 28.53 42.90 15.98
C LEU A 135 29.79 42.51 15.19
N ALA A 136 29.67 42.27 13.88
CA ALA A 136 30.80 41.87 13.04
C ALA A 136 31.74 43.03 12.67
N SER A 137 31.34 44.27 12.96
CA SER A 137 32.19 45.47 12.78
C SER A 137 33.03 45.84 14.00
N MET A 138 32.78 45.19 15.15
CA MET A 138 33.51 45.40 16.41
C MET A 138 34.91 44.76 16.34
N ASP A 139 35.88 45.36 17.04
CA ASP A 139 37.17 44.72 17.22
C ASP A 139 37.12 43.60 18.28
N HIS A 140 38.18 42.78 18.34
CA HIS A 140 38.22 41.60 19.23
C HIS A 140 38.00 41.95 20.71
N ASP A 141 38.55 43.08 21.17
CA ASP A 141 38.48 43.49 22.57
C ASP A 141 37.06 44.01 22.89
N GLU A 142 36.47 44.80 21.99
CA GLU A 142 35.09 45.30 22.07
C GLU A 142 34.06 44.14 22.05
N LEU A 143 34.19 43.20 21.10
CA LEU A 143 33.31 42.04 21.02
C LEU A 143 33.44 41.14 22.26
N SER A 144 34.66 41.00 22.80
CA SER A 144 34.92 40.26 24.04
C SER A 144 34.23 40.90 25.25
N GLU A 145 34.25 42.24 25.37
CA GLU A 145 33.56 42.96 26.45
C GLU A 145 32.04 42.79 26.35
N VAL A 146 31.48 42.96 25.15
CA VAL A 146 30.05 42.80 24.87
C VAL A 146 29.56 41.37 25.19
N LEU A 147 30.32 40.35 24.80
CA LEU A 147 30.01 38.95 25.10
C LEU A 147 30.08 38.63 26.59
N GLN A 148 31.01 39.25 27.32
CA GLN A 148 31.12 39.11 28.76
C GLN A 148 29.95 39.78 29.49
N GLU A 149 29.47 40.92 29.00
CA GLU A 149 28.32 41.65 29.55
C GLU A 149 27.00 40.89 29.31
N ALA A 150 26.81 40.32 28.13
CA ALA A 150 25.67 39.47 27.78
C ALA A 150 25.69 38.08 28.47
N CYS A 151 26.69 37.78 29.31
CA CYS A 151 26.76 36.54 30.08
C CYS A 151 26.49 36.80 31.55
N SER A 152 25.23 36.62 31.96
CA SER A 152 24.77 36.82 33.35
C SER A 152 25.48 35.97 34.44
N LEU A 153 26.29 34.95 34.08
CA LEU A 153 27.13 34.19 35.00
C LEU A 153 28.49 33.85 34.34
N LYS A 154 29.58 34.05 35.09
CA LYS A 154 31.00 33.85 34.70
C LYS A 154 31.23 32.79 33.61
N GLY A 155 31.89 33.22 32.52
CA GLY A 155 32.86 32.42 31.77
C GLY A 155 32.50 32.03 30.33
N ILE A 156 32.59 32.97 29.39
CA ILE A 156 32.96 32.67 28.01
C ILE A 156 34.50 32.63 27.95
N SER A 157 35.08 31.52 27.49
CA SER A 157 36.53 31.41 27.29
C SER A 157 36.97 32.26 26.10
N LYS A 158 38.21 32.77 26.10
CA LYS A 158 38.80 33.48 24.94
C LYS A 158 38.65 32.70 23.62
N ASP A 159 38.74 31.38 23.72
CA ASP A 159 38.48 30.43 22.63
C ASP A 159 37.08 30.59 22.00
N ARG A 160 36.01 30.74 22.81
CA ARG A 160 34.63 30.87 22.31
C ARG A 160 34.39 32.21 21.63
N VAL A 161 35.00 33.28 22.15
CA VAL A 161 34.98 34.61 21.52
C VAL A 161 35.63 34.53 20.15
N SER A 162 36.82 33.91 20.07
CA SER A 162 37.54 33.73 18.81
C SER A 162 36.77 32.89 17.79
N ARG A 163 36.05 31.85 18.22
CA ARG A 163 35.20 31.06 17.32
C ARG A 163 34.00 31.85 16.77
N LEU A 164 33.37 32.70 17.58
CA LEU A 164 32.29 33.57 17.11
C LEU A 164 32.81 34.64 16.13
N GLU A 165 33.96 35.24 16.41
CA GLU A 165 34.63 36.17 15.49
C GLU A 165 34.93 35.51 14.14
N GLN A 166 35.49 34.30 14.15
CA GLN A 166 35.75 33.52 12.93
C GLN A 166 34.48 33.16 12.17
N LEU A 167 33.38 32.84 12.87
CA LEU A 167 32.07 32.65 12.24
C LEU A 167 31.63 33.92 11.52
N LEU A 168 31.72 35.09 12.16
CA LEU A 168 31.30 36.36 11.58
C LEU A 168 32.17 36.75 10.37
N VAL A 169 33.48 36.53 10.43
CA VAL A 169 34.39 36.70 9.28
C VAL A 169 34.03 35.76 8.14
N ALA A 170 33.80 34.47 8.42
CA ALA A 170 33.41 33.51 7.39
C ALA A 170 32.07 33.88 6.73
N VAL A 171 31.10 34.39 7.50
CA VAL A 171 29.82 34.91 6.99
C VAL A 171 30.01 36.17 6.14
N GLN A 172 31.00 37.02 6.44
CA GLN A 172 31.33 38.21 5.65
C GLN A 172 32.05 37.89 4.33
N GLU A 173 32.92 36.88 4.34
CA GLU A 173 33.77 36.52 3.19
C GLU A 173 33.10 35.59 2.19
N THR A 174 31.97 34.97 2.54
CA THR A 174 31.28 34.00 1.68
C THR A 174 30.42 34.70 0.62
N ASP A 175 30.55 34.29 -0.64
CA ASP A 175 29.82 34.86 -1.80
C ASP A 175 28.30 34.58 -1.77
N TYR A 176 27.82 33.84 -0.77
CA TYR A 176 26.45 33.33 -0.66
C TYR A 176 25.59 34.10 0.35
N THR A 177 26.15 35.09 1.06
CA THR A 177 25.42 36.02 1.95
C THR A 177 25.51 37.46 1.44
N ASP A 178 24.66 38.34 1.97
CA ASP A 178 24.86 39.80 1.89
C ASP A 178 25.95 40.29 2.88
N GLY A 179 26.85 39.40 3.31
CA GLY A 179 27.96 39.66 4.24
C GLY A 179 27.63 39.59 5.73
N VAL A 180 26.35 39.51 6.12
CA VAL A 180 25.97 39.70 7.55
C VAL A 180 24.86 38.78 8.06
N THR A 181 24.30 37.92 7.21
CA THR A 181 23.16 37.06 7.58
C THR A 181 23.15 35.76 6.77
N LEU A 182 22.61 34.68 7.36
CA LEU A 182 22.44 33.39 6.70
C LEU A 182 21.02 33.19 6.11
N ARG A 183 20.21 34.26 6.03
CA ARG A 183 18.83 34.21 5.53
C ARG A 183 18.73 33.83 4.04
N ASP A 184 19.61 34.36 3.20
CA ASP A 184 19.58 34.15 1.74
C ASP A 184 20.28 32.87 1.27
N PHE A 185 20.85 32.12 2.22
CA PHE A 185 21.52 30.85 1.94
C PHE A 185 20.57 29.76 1.41
N SER A 186 19.24 29.94 1.37
CA SER A 186 18.24 28.91 1.05
C SER A 186 18.36 28.23 -0.34
N ARG A 187 19.21 28.73 -1.26
CA ARG A 187 19.31 28.29 -2.66
C ARG A 187 20.63 27.61 -3.05
N VAL A 188 21.52 27.34 -2.10
CA VAL A 188 22.82 26.70 -2.37
C VAL A 188 22.68 25.15 -2.39
N GLN A 189 23.61 24.42 -3.01
CA GLN A 189 23.67 22.95 -2.92
C GLN A 189 24.10 22.50 -1.51
N TYR A 190 23.57 21.37 -1.04
CA TYR A 190 23.78 20.85 0.32
C TYR A 190 25.27 20.76 0.71
N GLN A 191 26.12 20.24 -0.17
CA GLN A 191 27.56 20.11 0.08
C GLN A 191 28.23 21.47 0.37
N ASN A 192 27.81 22.54 -0.31
CA ASN A 192 28.39 23.87 -0.10
C ASN A 192 28.02 24.46 1.27
N TYR A 193 26.86 24.11 1.85
CA TYR A 193 26.55 24.51 3.23
C TYR A 193 27.49 23.82 4.22
N VAL A 194 27.74 22.53 3.99
CA VAL A 194 28.56 21.70 4.87
C VAL A 194 30.01 22.15 4.80
N ASP A 195 30.51 22.44 3.60
CA ASP A 195 31.87 22.94 3.40
C ASP A 195 32.04 24.33 4.05
N PHE A 196 31.04 25.21 3.93
CA PHE A 196 31.03 26.50 4.64
C PHE A 196 31.03 26.31 6.16
N LEU A 197 30.11 25.49 6.70
CA LEU A 197 29.99 25.29 8.14
C LEU A 197 31.23 24.61 8.72
N ALA A 198 31.82 23.65 8.01
CA ALA A 198 33.06 22.97 8.39
C ALA A 198 34.30 23.88 8.32
N SER A 199 34.21 25.05 7.66
CA SER A 199 35.27 26.06 7.71
C SER A 199 35.32 26.82 9.05
N VAL A 200 34.22 26.77 9.82
CA VAL A 200 34.11 27.45 11.11
C VAL A 200 34.75 26.59 12.21
N PRO A 201 35.75 27.09 12.95
CA PRO A 201 36.42 26.28 13.96
C PRO A 201 35.51 25.78 15.08
N GLY A 202 35.58 24.47 15.33
CA GLY A 202 34.70 23.78 16.28
C GLY A 202 33.38 23.29 15.68
N ILE A 203 33.21 23.36 14.35
CA ILE A 203 32.14 22.70 13.60
C ILE A 203 32.79 21.64 12.69
N GLU A 204 32.57 20.36 12.99
CA GLU A 204 33.00 19.24 12.14
C GLU A 204 32.05 19.02 10.95
N GLN A 205 32.40 18.17 9.98
CA GLN A 205 31.51 17.90 8.83
C GLN A 205 30.14 17.40 9.28
N ASP A 206 30.08 16.48 10.24
CA ASP A 206 28.84 15.96 10.82
C ASP A 206 28.00 17.06 11.50
N ASP A 207 28.68 18.06 12.07
CA ASP A 207 28.06 19.21 12.72
C ASP A 207 27.38 20.14 11.70
N GLY A 208 28.04 20.42 10.56
CA GLY A 208 27.49 21.29 9.52
C GLY A 208 26.23 20.70 8.90
N TRP A 209 26.28 19.40 8.71
CA TRP A 209 25.21 18.52 8.33
C TRP A 209 24.03 18.53 9.34
N TRP A 210 24.31 18.54 10.64
CA TRP A 210 23.28 18.66 11.69
C TRP A 210 22.68 20.09 11.75
N LEU A 211 23.50 21.11 11.53
CA LEU A 211 23.07 22.51 11.47
C LEU A 211 22.21 22.81 10.24
N LEU A 212 22.43 22.14 9.11
CA LEU A 212 21.52 22.19 7.95
C LEU A 212 20.07 21.86 8.32
N GLN A 213 19.88 20.83 9.16
CA GLN A 213 18.56 20.41 9.62
C GLN A 213 17.90 21.43 10.55
N THR A 214 18.70 22.07 11.40
CA THR A 214 18.20 22.71 12.62
C THR A 214 18.26 24.23 12.55
N ALA A 215 19.25 24.79 11.85
CA ALA A 215 19.42 26.21 11.60
C ALA A 215 18.86 26.63 10.22
N PHE A 216 19.10 25.83 9.18
CA PHE A 216 18.73 26.17 7.79
C PHE A 216 17.42 25.56 7.31
N ASP A 217 16.73 24.78 8.15
CA ASP A 217 15.45 24.12 7.83
C ASP A 217 15.52 23.20 6.58
N LYS A 218 16.69 22.63 6.26
CA LYS A 218 16.87 21.67 5.16
C LYS A 218 16.58 20.24 5.63
N PRO A 219 15.75 19.45 4.92
CA PRO A 219 15.54 18.05 5.28
C PRO A 219 16.84 17.27 5.10
N VAL A 220 17.27 16.57 6.13
CA VAL A 220 18.43 15.67 6.09
C VAL A 220 18.04 14.40 6.83
N TRP A 221 18.61 13.26 6.44
CA TRP A 221 18.45 11.96 7.09
C TRP A 221 19.40 11.84 8.29
N PRO A 222 18.89 11.83 9.53
CA PRO A 222 19.78 11.77 10.69
C PRO A 222 20.29 10.35 10.90
N ALA A 223 21.54 10.22 11.34
CA ALA A 223 22.12 8.92 11.62
C ALA A 223 21.62 8.44 13.00
N ASP A 224 20.90 7.33 13.01
CA ASP A 224 20.49 6.64 14.23
C ASP A 224 20.65 5.13 14.00
N PRO A 225 21.52 4.42 14.76
CA PRO A 225 21.78 3.01 14.52
C PRO A 225 20.53 2.12 14.53
N CYS A 226 19.51 2.45 15.32
CA CYS A 226 18.27 1.68 15.37
C CYS A 226 17.39 1.93 14.13
N VAL A 227 17.34 3.17 13.64
CA VAL A 227 16.68 3.51 12.36
C VAL A 227 17.41 2.88 11.18
N ASP A 228 18.73 2.82 11.26
CA ASP A 228 19.60 2.32 10.21
C ASP A 228 19.46 0.80 10.04
N GLU A 229 19.47 0.07 11.15
CA GLU A 229 19.13 -1.35 11.18
C GLU A 229 17.70 -1.58 10.64
N PHE A 230 16.78 -0.68 10.95
CA PHE A 230 15.41 -0.80 10.49
C PHE A 230 15.27 -0.59 8.97
N LEU A 231 15.97 0.42 8.42
CA LEU A 231 16.06 0.62 6.97
C LEU A 231 16.69 -0.58 6.26
N CYS A 232 17.71 -1.20 6.85
CA CYS A 232 18.28 -2.43 6.30
C CYS A 232 17.25 -3.57 6.27
N ALA A 233 16.44 -3.71 7.32
CA ALA A 233 15.41 -4.74 7.35
C ALA A 233 14.23 -4.48 6.40
N LEU A 234 13.95 -3.21 6.10
CA LEU A 234 13.07 -2.79 5.00
C LEU A 234 13.71 -3.00 3.62
N GLY A 235 15.03 -3.18 3.53
CA GLY A 235 15.75 -3.25 2.25
C GLY A 235 15.97 -1.90 1.57
N LEU A 236 15.81 -0.79 2.31
CA LEU A 236 16.04 0.57 1.82
C LEU A 236 17.50 1.03 1.96
N LEU A 237 18.29 0.32 2.78
CA LEU A 237 19.72 0.51 2.97
C LEU A 237 20.44 -0.84 2.83
N ASP A 238 21.64 -0.85 2.23
CA ASP A 238 22.47 -2.06 2.20
C ASP A 238 23.12 -2.30 3.59
N PRO A 239 23.12 -3.54 4.11
CA PRO A 239 23.84 -3.87 5.33
C PRO A 239 25.36 -3.60 5.33
N GLU A 240 25.99 -3.38 4.17
CA GLU A 240 27.39 -2.94 4.06
C GLU A 240 27.59 -1.45 4.37
N GLU A 241 26.54 -0.65 4.19
CA GLU A 241 26.49 0.78 4.51
C GLU A 241 26.20 1.03 6.02
N LEU A 242 25.98 -0.05 6.79
CA LEU A 242 25.77 0.01 8.22
C LEU A 242 27.11 0.31 8.92
N HIS A 243 27.22 1.47 9.58
CA HIS A 243 28.37 1.94 10.39
C HIS A 243 29.59 2.54 9.66
N THR A 244 29.52 2.84 8.37
CA THR A 244 30.51 3.72 7.75
C THR A 244 30.24 5.17 8.19
N ALA A 245 31.16 5.74 8.98
CA ALA A 245 31.07 7.12 9.45
C ALA A 245 31.21 8.15 8.32
N GLU A 246 31.70 7.73 7.15
CA GLU A 246 31.87 8.59 6.00
C GLU A 246 30.62 8.54 5.12
N SER A 247 30.00 9.72 4.99
CA SER A 247 28.85 10.05 4.15
C SER A 247 27.48 9.66 4.68
N ARG A 248 26.63 10.69 4.77
CA ARG A 248 25.19 10.54 4.80
C ARG A 248 24.74 9.65 3.65
N ARG A 249 23.55 9.10 3.78
CA ARG A 249 22.90 8.20 2.81
C ARG A 249 22.48 8.99 1.56
N HIS A 250 23.42 9.61 0.87
CA HIS A 250 23.17 10.50 -0.26
C HIS A 250 22.30 9.79 -1.30
N ALA A 251 22.53 8.50 -1.55
CA ALA A 251 21.69 7.69 -2.45
C ALA A 251 20.21 7.61 -2.01
N LEU A 252 19.93 7.44 -0.71
CA LEU A 252 18.56 7.43 -0.19
C LEU A 252 17.92 8.83 -0.24
N GLU A 253 18.71 9.87 0.06
CA GLU A 253 18.25 11.26 0.03
C GLU A 253 18.00 11.75 -1.40
N GLU A 254 18.81 11.34 -2.38
CA GLU A 254 18.65 11.68 -3.80
C GLU A 254 17.38 11.07 -4.42
N GLU A 255 16.99 9.88 -3.97
CA GLU A 255 15.79 9.18 -4.43
C GLU A 255 14.51 9.68 -3.74
N LEU A 256 14.61 10.32 -2.57
CA LEU A 256 13.47 10.84 -1.82
C LEU A 256 13.26 12.33 -2.05
N THR A 257 12.01 12.74 -2.28
CA THR A 257 11.69 14.17 -2.26
C THR A 257 11.84 14.76 -0.85
N ASP A 258 12.27 16.02 -0.76
CA ASP A 258 12.38 16.81 0.49
C ASP A 258 11.16 16.66 1.43
N ARG A 259 9.95 16.59 0.87
CA ARG A 259 8.69 16.46 1.63
C ARG A 259 8.50 15.09 2.30
N LEU A 260 9.21 14.05 1.85
CA LEU A 260 9.06 12.66 2.32
C LEU A 260 10.14 12.27 3.35
N ILE A 261 11.33 12.86 3.27
CA ILE A 261 12.47 12.54 4.15
C ILE A 261 12.07 12.68 5.63
N ALA A 262 11.57 13.85 6.03
CA ALA A 262 11.27 14.12 7.43
C ALA A 262 10.09 13.29 7.98
N PRO A 263 8.95 13.12 7.28
CA PRO A 263 7.89 12.21 7.71
C PRO A 263 8.34 10.76 7.84
N LEU A 264 9.08 10.23 6.86
CA LEU A 264 9.57 8.85 6.86
C LEU A 264 10.49 8.61 8.05
N TYR A 265 11.48 9.47 8.21
CA TYR A 265 12.40 9.35 9.33
C TYR A 265 11.63 9.32 10.67
N ARG A 266 10.74 10.29 10.90
CA ARG A 266 9.99 10.38 12.17
C ARG A 266 9.18 9.11 12.44
N ALA A 267 8.55 8.56 11.41
CA ALA A 267 7.76 7.35 11.52
C ALA A 267 8.65 6.13 11.86
N LEU A 268 9.81 6.01 11.21
CA LEU A 268 10.78 4.94 11.47
C LEU A 268 11.39 5.03 12.88
N ALA A 269 11.89 6.20 13.28
CA ALA A 269 12.49 6.39 14.60
C ALA A 269 11.49 6.13 15.72
N THR A 270 10.26 6.61 15.56
CA THR A 270 9.18 6.32 16.51
C THR A 270 8.92 4.82 16.60
N HIS A 271 8.89 4.13 15.46
CA HIS A 271 8.69 2.69 15.44
C HIS A 271 9.85 1.95 16.11
N ALA A 272 11.09 2.27 15.76
CA ALA A 272 12.31 1.67 16.31
C ALA A 272 12.36 1.76 17.83
N VAL A 273 12.09 2.96 18.39
CA VAL A 273 12.03 3.17 19.84
C VAL A 273 10.91 2.33 20.49
N THR A 274 9.73 2.25 19.86
CA THR A 274 8.60 1.48 20.43
C THR A 274 8.72 -0.03 20.27
N ALA A 275 9.47 -0.50 19.28
CA ALA A 275 9.66 -1.93 19.03
C ALA A 275 10.61 -2.56 20.05
N GLY A 276 11.57 -1.79 20.60
CA GLY A 276 12.30 -2.17 21.81
C GLY A 276 13.36 -3.28 21.61
N THR A 277 13.91 -3.43 20.40
CA THR A 277 14.93 -4.40 19.91
C THR A 277 14.40 -5.63 19.17
N ASP A 278 15.16 -6.00 18.14
CA ASP A 278 14.91 -6.90 17.01
C ASP A 278 13.79 -6.48 16.05
N VAL A 279 14.19 -6.29 14.80
CA VAL A 279 13.46 -5.55 13.78
C VAL A 279 12.17 -6.25 13.36
N CYS A 280 11.10 -5.97 14.10
CA CYS A 280 9.71 -6.43 13.90
C CYS A 280 9.52 -7.95 13.87
N GLY A 281 8.77 -8.47 14.85
CA GLY A 281 8.28 -9.85 14.84
C GLY A 281 7.12 -10.07 13.86
N GLU A 282 6.70 -11.32 13.70
CA GLU A 282 5.59 -11.71 12.80
C GLU A 282 4.24 -11.10 13.23
N ASP A 283 4.09 -10.62 14.46
CA ASP A 283 2.89 -9.92 14.92
C ASP A 283 2.90 -8.40 14.60
N CYS A 284 3.93 -7.91 13.91
CA CYS A 284 4.05 -6.49 13.60
C CYS A 284 3.15 -6.08 12.42
N GLU A 285 2.40 -4.98 12.56
CA GLU A 285 1.46 -4.47 11.54
C GLU A 285 2.13 -4.03 10.25
N ILE A 286 3.43 -3.72 10.28
CA ILE A 286 4.20 -3.30 9.11
C ILE A 286 4.98 -4.45 8.45
N ARG A 287 4.87 -5.68 8.95
CA ARG A 287 5.71 -6.82 8.50
C ARG A 287 5.68 -7.04 6.99
N LYS A 288 4.54 -6.78 6.32
CA LYS A 288 4.42 -6.94 4.87
C LYS A 288 5.36 -6.05 4.07
N PHE A 289 5.77 -4.90 4.62
CA PHE A 289 6.74 -3.99 4.02
C PHE A 289 8.19 -4.40 4.27
N MET A 290 8.45 -5.41 5.11
CA MET A 290 9.80 -5.79 5.50
C MET A 290 10.40 -6.80 4.52
N LEU A 291 11.58 -6.49 3.99
CA LEU A 291 12.37 -7.46 3.22
C LEU A 291 12.68 -8.70 4.06
N THR A 292 12.99 -8.53 5.35
CA THR A 292 13.25 -9.67 6.24
C THR A 292 12.05 -10.60 6.39
N HIS A 293 10.83 -10.08 6.44
CA HIS A 293 9.62 -10.90 6.47
C HIS A 293 9.46 -11.66 5.15
N ARG A 294 9.60 -10.99 4.00
CA ARG A 294 9.61 -11.64 2.68
C ARG A 294 10.59 -12.79 2.61
N LEU A 295 11.85 -12.55 2.96
CA LEU A 295 12.89 -13.58 2.89
C LEU A 295 12.60 -14.77 3.82
N ARG A 296 12.00 -14.54 4.99
CA ARG A 296 11.56 -15.64 5.87
C ARG A 296 10.43 -16.45 5.21
N GLN A 297 9.45 -15.79 4.60
CA GLN A 297 8.34 -16.46 3.92
C GLN A 297 8.81 -17.30 2.71
N GLN A 298 9.86 -16.85 2.01
CA GLN A 298 10.50 -17.58 0.92
C GLN A 298 11.34 -18.79 1.38
N GLN A 299 11.75 -18.84 2.65
CA GLN A 299 12.49 -19.96 3.24
C GLN A 299 11.58 -21.06 3.80
N ILE A 300 10.28 -20.80 3.95
CA ILE A 300 9.32 -21.80 4.40
C ILE A 300 9.13 -22.82 3.28
N GLU A 301 9.44 -24.08 3.58
CA GLU A 301 9.17 -25.21 2.69
C GLU A 301 7.65 -25.43 2.61
N ARG A 302 7.12 -25.47 1.38
CA ARG A 302 5.72 -25.72 1.08
C ARG A 302 5.64 -27.03 0.33
N ASN A 303 4.80 -27.94 0.83
CA ASN A 303 4.61 -29.27 0.27
C ASN A 303 3.30 -29.41 -0.50
N GLY A 304 2.49 -28.36 -0.56
CA GLY A 304 1.25 -28.39 -1.32
C GLY A 304 1.49 -28.31 -2.84
N PRO A 305 0.44 -28.54 -3.64
CA PRO A 305 0.47 -28.45 -5.08
C PRO A 305 1.09 -27.14 -5.59
N THR A 306 1.94 -27.22 -6.61
CA THR A 306 2.54 -26.04 -7.24
C THR A 306 1.59 -25.39 -8.22
N ALA A 307 1.53 -24.06 -8.23
CA ALA A 307 0.67 -23.33 -9.17
C ALA A 307 1.34 -22.12 -9.84
N VAL A 308 0.81 -21.77 -11.01
CA VAL A 308 1.19 -20.60 -11.82
C VAL A 308 -0.06 -19.77 -12.15
N ASP A 309 0.01 -18.45 -11.96
CA ASP A 309 -1.12 -17.53 -12.17
C ASP A 309 -0.85 -16.55 -13.33
N LEU A 310 -1.52 -16.76 -14.47
CA LEU A 310 -1.44 -15.88 -15.64
C LEU A 310 -2.57 -14.85 -15.59
N PHE A 311 -2.28 -13.59 -15.95
CA PHE A 311 -3.25 -12.50 -15.82
C PHE A 311 -3.71 -12.31 -14.36
N ALA A 312 -2.76 -12.41 -13.45
CA ALA A 312 -3.00 -12.59 -12.01
C ALA A 312 -3.70 -11.39 -11.35
N GLY A 313 -3.69 -10.23 -12.00
CA GLY A 313 -4.18 -8.98 -11.45
C GLY A 313 -3.58 -8.72 -10.07
N ALA A 314 -4.45 -8.34 -9.14
CA ALA A 314 -4.04 -8.09 -7.75
C ALA A 314 -3.95 -9.36 -6.90
N GLY A 315 -4.01 -10.57 -7.48
CA GLY A 315 -3.76 -11.83 -6.77
C GLY A 315 -4.96 -12.41 -6.00
N GLY A 316 -6.20 -12.10 -6.40
CA GLY A 316 -7.39 -12.63 -5.73
C GLY A 316 -7.50 -14.16 -5.79
N LEU A 317 -7.27 -14.74 -6.97
CA LEU A 317 -7.27 -16.19 -7.17
C LEU A 317 -6.12 -16.86 -6.41
N SER A 318 -4.89 -16.36 -6.61
CA SER A 318 -3.70 -16.77 -5.86
C SER A 318 -3.88 -16.69 -4.33
N CYS A 319 -4.56 -15.67 -3.81
CA CYS A 319 -4.85 -15.54 -2.38
C CYS A 319 -5.72 -16.69 -1.87
N GLY A 320 -6.70 -17.12 -2.67
CA GLY A 320 -7.56 -18.26 -2.39
C GLY A 320 -6.81 -19.59 -2.46
N LEU A 321 -6.06 -19.82 -3.53
CA LEU A 321 -5.26 -21.05 -3.70
C LEU A 321 -4.25 -21.23 -2.56
N ARG A 322 -3.59 -20.15 -2.12
CA ARG A 322 -2.70 -20.18 -0.95
C ARG A 322 -3.43 -20.53 0.35
N GLN A 323 -4.74 -20.22 0.47
CA GLN A 323 -5.56 -20.63 1.62
C GLN A 323 -5.99 -22.12 1.54
N ALA A 324 -5.85 -22.73 0.36
CA ALA A 324 -5.96 -24.16 0.12
C ALA A 324 -4.57 -24.83 0.06
N ASP A 325 -3.56 -24.22 0.69
CA ASP A 325 -2.20 -24.73 0.82
C ASP A 325 -1.38 -24.91 -0.48
N TYR A 326 -1.83 -24.37 -1.61
CA TYR A 326 -1.05 -24.35 -2.85
C TYR A 326 0.21 -23.47 -2.73
N ASP A 327 1.29 -23.91 -3.36
CA ASP A 327 2.55 -23.19 -3.49
C ASP A 327 2.62 -22.46 -4.82
N ILE A 328 2.25 -21.18 -4.80
CA ILE A 328 2.28 -20.34 -6.01
C ILE A 328 3.73 -20.00 -6.35
N ARG A 329 4.21 -20.42 -7.53
CA ARG A 329 5.63 -20.31 -7.92
C ARG A 329 5.91 -19.15 -8.85
N TRP A 330 4.91 -18.72 -9.62
CA TRP A 330 5.09 -17.72 -10.66
C TRP A 330 3.77 -17.02 -11.00
N ALA A 331 3.84 -15.72 -11.28
CA ALA A 331 2.69 -14.93 -11.69
C ALA A 331 3.06 -13.82 -12.69
N ILE A 332 2.13 -13.43 -13.55
CA ILE A 332 2.29 -12.29 -14.47
C ILE A 332 1.03 -11.46 -14.61
N ASP A 333 1.20 -10.15 -14.64
CA ASP A 333 0.18 -9.20 -15.08
C ASP A 333 0.83 -7.98 -15.75
N ILE A 334 0.07 -7.24 -16.53
CA ILE A 334 0.53 -6.02 -17.23
C ILE A 334 0.31 -4.75 -16.39
N ASP A 335 -0.63 -4.76 -15.44
CA ASP A 335 -0.97 -3.61 -14.61
C ASP A 335 0.04 -3.44 -13.47
N THR A 336 0.78 -2.32 -13.51
CA THR A 336 1.86 -2.03 -12.57
C THR A 336 1.40 -1.94 -11.12
N ASP A 337 0.22 -1.37 -10.86
CA ASP A 337 -0.31 -1.24 -9.50
C ASP A 337 -0.77 -2.60 -8.97
N ALA A 338 -1.40 -3.41 -9.83
CA ALA A 338 -1.82 -4.76 -9.50
C ALA A 338 -0.62 -5.67 -9.18
N VAL A 339 0.47 -5.59 -9.96
CA VAL A 339 1.72 -6.32 -9.69
C VAL A 339 2.37 -5.85 -8.40
N ALA A 340 2.37 -4.55 -8.11
CA ALA A 340 2.87 -4.03 -6.84
C ALA A 340 2.06 -4.58 -5.64
N THR A 341 0.72 -4.57 -5.74
CA THR A 341 -0.18 -5.18 -4.77
C THR A 341 0.07 -6.67 -4.61
N TYR A 342 0.21 -7.40 -5.72
CA TYR A 342 0.48 -8.84 -5.73
C TYR A 342 1.79 -9.11 -4.98
N ARG A 343 2.88 -8.44 -5.38
CA ARG A 343 4.18 -8.56 -4.71
C ARG A 343 4.05 -8.33 -3.21
N LEU A 344 3.45 -7.23 -2.78
CA LEU A 344 3.33 -6.92 -1.33
C LEU A 344 2.57 -8.00 -0.54
N ASN A 345 1.50 -8.57 -1.10
CA ASN A 345 0.64 -9.52 -0.39
C ASN A 345 1.04 -10.98 -0.53
N HIS A 346 1.93 -11.29 -1.48
CA HIS A 346 2.50 -12.62 -1.72
C HIS A 346 4.02 -12.62 -1.42
N PRO A 347 4.42 -12.45 -0.14
CA PRO A 347 5.83 -12.44 0.26
C PRO A 347 6.54 -13.77 0.01
N GLU A 348 5.80 -14.87 -0.11
CA GLU A 348 6.31 -16.19 -0.44
C GLU A 348 6.95 -16.31 -1.82
N ILE A 349 6.57 -15.43 -2.76
CA ILE A 349 7.07 -15.46 -4.13
C ILE A 349 8.24 -14.46 -4.27
N PRO A 350 9.39 -14.86 -4.83
CA PRO A 350 10.45 -13.92 -5.22
C PRO A 350 9.94 -12.87 -6.20
N HIS A 351 10.38 -11.61 -6.08
CA HIS A 351 9.94 -10.52 -6.97
C HIS A 351 10.19 -10.83 -8.44
N ARG A 352 11.30 -11.53 -8.75
CA ARG A 352 11.64 -11.96 -10.11
C ARG A 352 10.63 -12.94 -10.74
N ASN A 353 9.86 -13.64 -9.91
CA ASN A 353 8.84 -14.59 -10.34
C ASN A 353 7.44 -13.96 -10.40
N VAL A 354 7.29 -12.70 -9.97
CA VAL A 354 6.08 -11.89 -10.18
C VAL A 354 6.39 -10.86 -11.25
N VAL A 355 6.09 -11.20 -12.50
CA VAL A 355 6.49 -10.43 -13.68
C VAL A 355 5.47 -9.33 -13.98
N CYS A 356 5.96 -8.11 -14.19
CA CYS A 356 5.17 -7.02 -14.74
C CYS A 356 5.47 -6.92 -16.23
N GLY A 357 4.51 -7.27 -17.09
CA GLY A 357 4.73 -7.25 -18.54
C GLY A 357 3.56 -7.79 -19.35
N ASP A 358 3.64 -7.58 -20.66
CA ASP A 358 2.71 -8.18 -21.61
C ASP A 358 3.06 -9.65 -21.82
N VAL A 359 2.10 -10.55 -21.62
CA VAL A 359 2.27 -12.00 -21.82
C VAL A 359 2.75 -12.36 -23.24
N ARG A 360 2.51 -11.51 -24.24
CA ARG A 360 2.95 -11.71 -25.63
C ARG A 360 4.43 -11.40 -25.84
N GLU A 361 5.03 -10.61 -24.95
CA GLU A 361 6.42 -10.15 -25.04
C GLU A 361 7.36 -10.93 -24.11
N VAL A 362 6.81 -11.76 -23.22
CA VAL A 362 7.56 -12.57 -22.28
C VAL A 362 7.62 -14.01 -22.78
N ASP A 363 8.81 -14.61 -22.75
CA ASP A 363 8.97 -16.05 -22.93
C ASP A 363 8.48 -16.77 -21.66
N LEU A 364 7.15 -16.96 -21.57
CA LEU A 364 6.48 -17.50 -20.40
C LEU A 364 7.08 -18.84 -19.98
N THR A 365 7.21 -19.77 -20.92
CA THR A 365 7.63 -21.14 -20.66
C THR A 365 9.01 -21.21 -20.04
N THR A 366 10.00 -20.58 -20.68
CA THR A 366 11.38 -20.59 -20.15
C THR A 366 11.42 -19.99 -18.74
N ARG A 367 10.73 -18.87 -18.53
CA ARG A 367 10.69 -18.17 -17.23
C ARG A 367 9.96 -18.96 -16.15
N ILE A 368 8.90 -19.66 -16.50
CA ILE A 368 8.13 -20.49 -15.58
C ILE A 368 8.94 -21.75 -15.24
N GLN A 369 9.55 -22.41 -16.22
CA GLN A 369 10.40 -23.60 -16.01
C GLN A 369 11.62 -23.33 -15.12
N GLU A 370 12.16 -22.10 -15.13
CA GLU A 370 13.19 -21.66 -14.16
C GLU A 370 12.69 -21.68 -12.70
N ALA A 371 11.38 -21.54 -12.48
CA ALA A 371 10.75 -21.51 -11.15
C ALA A 371 10.07 -22.84 -10.77
N VAL A 372 9.44 -23.50 -11.74
CA VAL A 372 8.71 -24.76 -11.61
C VAL A 372 8.69 -25.45 -12.98
N ASN A 373 9.29 -26.64 -13.06
CA ASN A 373 9.44 -27.36 -14.34
C ASN A 373 8.06 -27.76 -14.92
N GLU A 374 7.25 -28.44 -14.11
CA GLU A 374 5.89 -28.87 -14.44
C GLU A 374 4.98 -28.49 -13.28
N PRO A 375 4.19 -27.40 -13.39
CA PRO A 375 3.29 -26.99 -12.32
C PRO A 375 2.11 -27.95 -12.22
N ASP A 376 1.61 -28.21 -11.02
CA ASP A 376 0.41 -29.03 -10.85
C ASP A 376 -0.84 -28.32 -11.37
N LEU A 377 -0.90 -27.00 -11.19
CA LEU A 377 -2.03 -26.17 -11.59
C LEU A 377 -1.59 -24.92 -12.36
N LEU A 378 -2.21 -24.66 -13.50
CA LEU A 378 -2.11 -23.38 -14.20
C LEU A 378 -3.46 -22.67 -14.13
N VAL A 379 -3.48 -21.46 -13.60
CA VAL A 379 -4.70 -20.65 -13.51
C VAL A 379 -4.56 -19.34 -14.25
N GLY A 380 -5.69 -18.74 -14.63
CA GLY A 380 -5.68 -17.38 -15.15
C GLY A 380 -7.01 -16.89 -15.69
N GLY A 381 -7.13 -15.57 -15.84
CA GLY A 381 -8.31 -14.93 -16.41
C GLY A 381 -7.96 -14.03 -17.60
N PRO A 382 -7.74 -14.60 -18.81
CA PRO A 382 -7.42 -13.81 -19.99
C PRO A 382 -8.50 -12.73 -20.24
N PRO A 383 -8.10 -11.46 -20.45
CA PRO A 383 -9.05 -10.35 -20.41
C PRO A 383 -10.01 -10.38 -21.61
N CYS A 384 -11.29 -10.60 -21.35
CA CYS A 384 -12.33 -10.65 -22.39
C CYS A 384 -13.26 -9.42 -22.40
N GLN A 385 -12.68 -8.23 -22.25
CA GLN A 385 -13.43 -6.97 -22.12
C GLN A 385 -14.36 -6.70 -23.32
N SER A 386 -13.99 -7.16 -24.52
CA SER A 386 -14.79 -7.11 -25.74
C SER A 386 -16.07 -7.94 -25.69
N LEU A 387 -16.09 -9.02 -24.92
CA LEU A 387 -17.21 -9.95 -24.80
C LEU A 387 -18.24 -9.52 -23.75
N SER A 388 -17.88 -8.58 -22.86
CA SER A 388 -18.83 -8.05 -21.89
C SER A 388 -19.92 -7.20 -22.56
N ASN A 389 -21.19 -7.35 -22.13
CA ASN A 389 -22.32 -6.58 -22.64
C ASN A 389 -22.09 -5.05 -22.61
N ALA A 390 -21.35 -4.55 -21.61
CA ALA A 390 -20.99 -3.14 -21.50
C ALA A 390 -19.83 -2.75 -22.44
N GLY A 391 -18.80 -3.59 -22.55
CA GLY A 391 -17.63 -3.35 -23.41
C GLY A 391 -17.96 -3.41 -24.90
N TYR A 392 -18.74 -4.41 -25.33
CA TYR A 392 -19.21 -4.53 -26.71
C TYR A 392 -20.03 -3.30 -27.15
N ARG A 393 -21.00 -2.89 -26.32
CA ARG A 393 -21.87 -1.74 -26.62
C ARG A 393 -21.14 -0.40 -26.59
N SER A 394 -20.09 -0.26 -25.80
CA SER A 394 -19.28 0.95 -25.77
C SER A 394 -18.53 1.13 -27.09
N ARG A 395 -17.86 0.07 -27.59
CA ARG A 395 -17.03 0.18 -28.80
C ARG A 395 -17.84 0.27 -30.08
N ARG A 396 -18.95 -0.47 -30.19
CA ARG A 396 -19.87 -0.35 -31.32
C ARG A 396 -20.56 1.03 -31.40
N GLY A 397 -20.59 1.78 -30.29
CA GLY A 397 -21.08 3.15 -30.26
C GLY A 397 -20.07 4.18 -30.80
N ASP A 398 -18.78 3.85 -30.76
CA ASP A 398 -17.68 4.70 -31.25
C ASP A 398 -17.23 4.31 -32.68
N ASP A 399 -17.49 3.07 -33.10
CA ASP A 399 -17.16 2.53 -34.43
C ASP A 399 -18.25 1.55 -34.91
N GLU A 400 -18.97 1.92 -35.98
CA GLU A 400 -20.07 1.11 -36.53
C GLU A 400 -19.58 -0.18 -37.22
N ASP A 401 -18.30 -0.24 -37.62
CA ASP A 401 -17.66 -1.38 -38.30
C ASP A 401 -16.90 -2.31 -37.31
N TYR A 402 -16.99 -2.07 -36.00
CA TYR A 402 -16.29 -2.87 -34.98
C TYR A 402 -16.73 -4.35 -34.95
N SER A 403 -15.76 -5.25 -35.16
CA SER A 403 -15.90 -6.70 -35.00
C SER A 403 -15.24 -7.16 -33.70
N ILE A 404 -15.95 -7.95 -32.89
CA ILE A 404 -15.38 -8.63 -31.71
C ILE A 404 -14.24 -9.57 -32.10
N LEU A 405 -14.33 -10.17 -33.29
CA LEU A 405 -13.36 -11.15 -33.78
C LEU A 405 -12.03 -10.51 -34.18
N ASP A 406 -12.02 -9.20 -34.45
CA ASP A 406 -10.83 -8.43 -34.83
C ASP A 406 -10.19 -7.70 -33.63
N ASP A 407 -10.73 -7.83 -32.42
CA ASP A 407 -10.10 -7.26 -31.21
C ASP A 407 -8.97 -8.16 -30.73
N ASP A 408 -7.72 -7.70 -30.83
CA ASP A 408 -6.53 -8.42 -30.35
C ASP A 408 -6.68 -9.01 -28.94
N ARG A 409 -7.52 -8.42 -28.07
CA ARG A 409 -7.77 -8.92 -26.71
C ARG A 409 -8.53 -10.24 -26.68
N THR A 410 -9.39 -10.53 -27.67
CA THR A 410 -10.05 -11.84 -27.75
C THR A 410 -9.08 -12.95 -28.08
N THR A 411 -7.89 -12.65 -28.60
CA THR A 411 -6.85 -13.65 -28.89
C THR A 411 -5.90 -13.90 -27.73
N LEU A 412 -5.99 -13.17 -26.62
CA LEU A 412 -5.07 -13.32 -25.48
C LEU A 412 -5.18 -14.68 -24.78
N TYR A 413 -6.31 -15.38 -24.91
CA TYR A 413 -6.44 -16.76 -24.42
C TYR A 413 -5.45 -17.70 -25.13
N THR A 414 -5.02 -17.40 -26.37
CA THR A 414 -4.03 -18.23 -27.08
C THR A 414 -2.69 -18.29 -26.36
N GLN A 415 -2.31 -17.23 -25.63
CA GLN A 415 -1.10 -17.24 -24.80
C GLN A 415 -1.28 -18.17 -23.59
N TYR A 416 -2.50 -18.26 -23.05
CA TYR A 416 -2.83 -19.22 -22.00
C TYR A 416 -2.73 -20.65 -22.54
N VAL A 417 -3.37 -20.96 -23.67
CA VAL A 417 -3.31 -22.29 -24.30
C VAL A 417 -1.87 -22.68 -24.63
N LYS A 418 -1.08 -21.76 -25.19
CA LYS A 418 0.34 -22.00 -25.47
C LYS A 418 1.12 -22.35 -24.20
N ALA A 419 0.87 -21.66 -23.09
CA ALA A 419 1.49 -22.00 -21.81
C ALA A 419 1.07 -23.40 -21.32
N VAL A 420 -0.20 -23.80 -21.51
CA VAL A 420 -0.69 -25.14 -21.21
C VAL A 420 -0.01 -26.20 -22.09
N GLU A 421 0.13 -25.95 -23.39
CA GLU A 421 0.80 -26.86 -24.33
C GLU A 421 2.26 -27.12 -23.94
N GLU A 422 2.98 -26.09 -23.51
CA GLU A 422 4.41 -26.19 -23.23
C GLU A 422 4.71 -26.67 -21.79
N LEU A 423 3.87 -26.31 -20.81
CA LEU A 423 4.07 -26.66 -19.38
C LEU A 423 3.35 -27.94 -18.95
N ARG A 424 2.32 -28.37 -19.69
CA ARG A 424 1.50 -29.57 -19.45
C ARG A 424 1.09 -29.78 -17.97
N PRO A 425 0.47 -28.78 -17.32
CA PRO A 425 0.03 -28.90 -15.93
C PRO A 425 -0.98 -30.05 -15.73
N LYS A 426 -1.09 -30.58 -14.51
CA LYS A 426 -2.06 -31.65 -14.20
C LYS A 426 -3.51 -31.18 -14.35
N ALA A 427 -3.77 -29.94 -13.93
CA ALA A 427 -5.06 -29.28 -14.06
C ALA A 427 -4.90 -27.83 -14.52
N ILE A 428 -5.94 -27.30 -15.14
CA ILE A 428 -6.03 -25.90 -15.56
C ILE A 428 -7.34 -25.28 -15.09
N VAL A 429 -7.32 -23.98 -14.77
CA VAL A 429 -8.52 -23.21 -14.43
C VAL A 429 -8.50 -21.87 -15.15
N MET A 430 -9.49 -21.66 -16.03
CA MET A 430 -9.71 -20.38 -16.69
C MET A 430 -10.97 -19.70 -16.13
N GLU A 431 -10.81 -18.53 -15.51
CA GLU A 431 -11.95 -17.70 -15.07
C GLU A 431 -12.28 -16.64 -16.11
N ASN A 432 -13.57 -16.46 -16.41
CA ASN A 432 -13.99 -15.42 -17.33
C ASN A 432 -15.43 -14.94 -17.12
N VAL A 433 -15.82 -13.90 -17.88
CA VAL A 433 -17.17 -13.33 -17.90
C VAL A 433 -18.16 -14.19 -18.71
N GLU A 434 -19.43 -14.14 -18.33
CA GLU A 434 -20.55 -14.81 -19.04
C GLU A 434 -20.59 -14.52 -20.55
N GLY A 435 -20.12 -13.35 -20.98
CA GLY A 435 -20.01 -13.00 -22.39
C GLY A 435 -19.21 -14.00 -23.25
N MET A 436 -18.33 -14.81 -22.64
CA MET A 436 -17.52 -15.81 -23.34
C MET A 436 -18.35 -17.00 -23.85
N VAL A 437 -19.45 -17.34 -23.17
CA VAL A 437 -20.33 -18.47 -23.53
C VAL A 437 -21.52 -18.04 -24.37
N ASN A 438 -21.68 -16.73 -24.59
CA ASN A 438 -22.72 -16.17 -25.43
C ASN A 438 -22.27 -16.11 -26.89
N GLU A 439 -23.23 -16.22 -27.82
CA GLU A 439 -22.96 -16.03 -29.25
C GLU A 439 -22.51 -14.59 -29.54
N VAL A 440 -21.47 -14.47 -30.37
CA VAL A 440 -20.90 -13.20 -30.79
C VAL A 440 -21.82 -12.57 -31.86
N GLY A 441 -22.73 -11.69 -31.44
CA GLY A 441 -23.68 -11.07 -32.38
C GLY A 441 -24.68 -12.10 -32.94
N ASP A 442 -24.82 -12.17 -34.26
CA ASP A 442 -25.67 -13.16 -34.96
C ASP A 442 -24.82 -14.23 -35.68
N THR A 443 -23.60 -14.50 -35.19
CA THR A 443 -22.61 -15.31 -35.91
C THR A 443 -22.62 -16.80 -35.56
N ASP A 444 -23.51 -17.25 -34.66
CA ASP A 444 -23.54 -18.61 -34.07
C ASP A 444 -22.20 -19.06 -33.43
N ILE A 445 -21.23 -18.15 -33.27
CA ILE A 445 -19.88 -18.43 -32.74
C ILE A 445 -19.82 -18.09 -31.25
N ARG A 446 -19.30 -19.01 -30.44
CA ARG A 446 -18.99 -18.77 -29.03
C ARG A 446 -17.49 -18.90 -28.81
N VAL A 447 -16.88 -17.95 -28.10
CA VAL A 447 -15.43 -17.95 -27.85
C VAL A 447 -15.03 -19.14 -26.98
N ILE A 448 -15.90 -19.58 -26.07
CA ILE A 448 -15.65 -20.77 -25.24
C ILE A 448 -15.39 -22.03 -26.07
N ASP A 449 -16.08 -22.19 -27.21
CA ASP A 449 -15.94 -23.38 -28.06
C ASP A 449 -14.53 -23.45 -28.65
N TRP A 450 -13.96 -22.30 -29.06
CA TRP A 450 -12.59 -22.24 -29.57
C TRP A 450 -11.56 -22.59 -28.50
N VAL A 451 -11.77 -22.13 -27.25
CA VAL A 451 -10.86 -22.46 -26.15
C VAL A 451 -10.87 -23.95 -25.84
N ILE A 452 -12.06 -24.57 -25.82
CA ILE A 452 -12.21 -26.00 -25.58
C ILE A 452 -11.55 -26.78 -26.72
N GLU A 453 -11.87 -26.46 -27.97
CA GLU A 453 -11.28 -27.10 -29.15
C GLU A 453 -9.74 -27.00 -29.12
N ASP A 454 -9.18 -25.82 -28.86
CA ASP A 454 -7.73 -25.61 -28.81
C ASP A 454 -7.06 -26.44 -27.70
N LEU A 455 -7.71 -26.62 -26.54
CA LEU A 455 -7.19 -27.42 -25.42
C LEU A 455 -7.31 -28.94 -25.66
N GLU A 456 -8.40 -29.39 -26.25
CA GLU A 456 -8.61 -30.81 -26.62
C GLU A 456 -7.67 -31.24 -27.76
N MET A 457 -7.42 -30.35 -28.74
CA MET A 457 -6.49 -30.59 -29.85
C MET A 457 -5.04 -30.74 -29.41
N LEU A 458 -4.69 -30.38 -28.17
CA LEU A 458 -3.35 -30.64 -27.61
C LEU A 458 -3.02 -32.14 -27.51
N SER A 459 -4.03 -33.01 -27.67
CA SER A 459 -3.88 -34.47 -27.85
C SER A 459 -3.10 -34.86 -29.11
N GLU A 460 -2.98 -33.96 -30.11
CA GLU A 460 -2.18 -34.20 -31.32
C GLU A 460 -0.67 -34.09 -31.06
N THR A 461 -0.26 -33.28 -30.08
CA THR A 461 1.16 -33.02 -29.75
C THR A 461 1.60 -33.61 -28.41
N GLY A 462 0.68 -34.07 -27.58
CA GLY A 462 0.93 -34.64 -26.24
C GLY A 462 -0.37 -35.18 -25.60
N PRO A 463 -0.46 -35.29 -24.27
CA PRO A 463 -1.74 -35.57 -23.62
C PRO A 463 -2.66 -34.35 -23.74
N GLY A 464 -3.90 -34.55 -24.18
CA GLY A 464 -4.92 -33.49 -24.22
C GLY A 464 -5.45 -33.20 -22.82
N TYR A 465 -6.58 -32.49 -22.79
CA TYR A 465 -7.31 -32.20 -21.57
C TYR A 465 -8.78 -32.57 -21.76
N ASP A 466 -9.35 -33.21 -20.76
CA ASP A 466 -10.79 -33.28 -20.52
C ASP A 466 -11.22 -31.91 -19.99
N VAL A 467 -11.99 -31.16 -20.77
CA VAL A 467 -12.31 -29.77 -20.49
C VAL A 467 -13.82 -29.58 -20.39
N GLU A 468 -14.27 -29.00 -19.29
CA GLU A 468 -15.66 -28.61 -19.09
C GLU A 468 -15.75 -27.21 -18.50
N TYR A 469 -16.92 -26.58 -18.63
CA TYR A 469 -17.16 -25.26 -18.05
C TYR A 469 -18.53 -25.14 -17.38
N LYS A 470 -18.61 -24.22 -16.41
CA LYS A 470 -19.85 -23.90 -15.70
C LYS A 470 -20.00 -22.40 -15.48
N LEU A 471 -21.23 -21.90 -15.64
CA LEU A 471 -21.58 -20.57 -15.16
C LEU A 471 -21.85 -20.66 -13.64
N GLN A 472 -20.92 -20.17 -12.84
CA GLN A 472 -20.95 -20.25 -11.39
C GLN A 472 -21.45 -18.93 -10.78
N ASP A 473 -22.56 -18.99 -10.03
CA ASP A 473 -22.95 -17.90 -9.13
C ASP A 473 -22.11 -17.99 -7.84
N MET A 474 -21.32 -16.96 -7.60
CA MET A 474 -20.46 -16.86 -6.42
C MET A 474 -21.23 -16.84 -5.10
N THR A 475 -22.54 -16.53 -5.09
CA THR A 475 -23.35 -16.64 -3.87
C THR A 475 -23.52 -18.08 -3.38
N GLU A 476 -23.44 -19.06 -4.28
CA GLU A 476 -23.49 -20.49 -3.94
C GLU A 476 -22.21 -20.97 -3.25
N LEU A 477 -21.10 -20.23 -3.45
CA LEU A 477 -19.81 -20.46 -2.77
C LEU A 477 -19.73 -19.74 -1.41
N GLY A 478 -20.84 -19.15 -0.94
CA GLY A 478 -20.89 -18.41 0.32
C GLY A 478 -20.37 -16.96 0.22
N ILE A 479 -20.15 -16.41 -0.98
CA ILE A 479 -19.66 -15.04 -1.13
C ILE A 479 -20.86 -14.06 -1.08
N PRO A 480 -20.80 -12.94 -0.34
CA PRO A 480 -21.90 -11.98 -0.21
C PRO A 480 -22.08 -11.07 -1.43
N GLN A 481 -22.01 -11.64 -2.64
CA GLN A 481 -22.02 -10.93 -3.91
C GLN A 481 -22.66 -11.79 -5.01
N LYS A 482 -23.69 -11.26 -5.68
CA LYS A 482 -24.27 -11.81 -6.93
C LYS A 482 -23.29 -11.53 -8.06
N ARG A 483 -22.46 -12.52 -8.37
CA ARG A 483 -21.43 -12.46 -9.41
C ARG A 483 -21.42 -13.79 -10.12
N GLU A 484 -21.79 -13.80 -11.38
CA GLU A 484 -21.72 -14.98 -12.24
C GLU A 484 -20.45 -14.97 -13.07
N ARG A 485 -19.73 -16.08 -13.09
CA ARG A 485 -18.50 -16.26 -13.87
C ARG A 485 -18.46 -17.61 -14.54
N VAL A 486 -17.90 -17.64 -15.74
CA VAL A 486 -17.57 -18.87 -16.43
C VAL A 486 -16.30 -19.39 -15.79
N LEU A 487 -16.38 -20.59 -15.20
CA LEU A 487 -15.24 -21.34 -14.71
C LEU A 487 -15.05 -22.51 -15.66
N LEU A 488 -13.93 -22.54 -16.36
CA LEU A 488 -13.50 -23.67 -17.17
C LEU A 488 -12.43 -24.43 -16.39
N ILE A 489 -12.62 -25.73 -16.24
CA ILE A 489 -11.67 -26.66 -15.65
C ILE A 489 -11.22 -27.61 -16.76
N GLY A 490 -9.91 -27.83 -16.84
CA GLY A 490 -9.35 -28.89 -17.69
C GLY A 490 -8.49 -29.83 -16.86
N ILE A 491 -8.72 -31.13 -16.98
CA ILE A 491 -7.91 -32.19 -16.36
C ILE A 491 -7.13 -32.89 -17.45
N ARG A 492 -5.82 -33.08 -17.26
CA ARG A 492 -4.98 -33.74 -18.26
C ARG A 492 -5.46 -35.18 -18.48
N ASP A 493 -5.54 -35.61 -19.74
CA ASP A 493 -6.22 -36.88 -20.12
C ASP A 493 -5.74 -38.10 -19.33
N ASP A 494 -4.45 -38.19 -19.02
CA ASP A 494 -3.84 -39.29 -18.28
C ASP A 494 -4.28 -39.39 -16.80
N LEU A 495 -4.94 -38.36 -16.28
CA LEU A 495 -5.44 -38.27 -14.90
C LEU A 495 -6.95 -38.45 -14.80
N THR A 496 -7.66 -38.55 -15.92
CA THR A 496 -9.14 -38.64 -15.98
C THR A 496 -9.71 -39.92 -15.36
N GLU A 497 -8.88 -40.96 -15.16
CA GLU A 497 -9.28 -42.14 -14.37
C GLU A 497 -9.55 -41.80 -12.89
N SER A 498 -8.95 -40.71 -12.38
CA SER A 498 -9.10 -40.27 -10.99
C SER A 498 -10.30 -39.34 -10.80
N ALA A 499 -10.46 -38.34 -11.67
CA ALA A 499 -11.68 -37.53 -11.77
C ALA A 499 -11.74 -36.81 -13.13
N THR A 500 -12.95 -36.47 -13.55
CA THR A 500 -13.21 -35.67 -14.77
C THR A 500 -13.38 -34.19 -14.46
N ALA A 501 -13.30 -33.33 -15.48
CA ALA A 501 -13.59 -31.90 -15.32
C ALA A 501 -15.04 -31.66 -14.88
N ASP A 502 -16.00 -32.46 -15.36
CA ASP A 502 -17.40 -32.40 -14.93
C ASP A 502 -17.55 -32.77 -13.44
N ASP A 503 -16.84 -33.80 -12.96
CA ASP A 503 -16.84 -34.17 -11.54
C ASP A 503 -16.40 -32.98 -10.67
N MET A 504 -15.28 -32.34 -11.02
CA MET A 504 -14.75 -31.18 -10.29
C MET A 504 -15.72 -29.98 -10.30
N LEU A 505 -16.34 -29.69 -11.44
CA LEU A 505 -17.31 -28.58 -11.55
C LEU A 505 -18.61 -28.85 -10.76
N ASN A 506 -19.00 -30.11 -10.63
CA ASN A 506 -20.16 -30.51 -9.85
C ASN A 506 -19.88 -30.47 -8.34
N GLU A 507 -18.64 -30.72 -7.92
CA GLU A 507 -18.21 -30.59 -6.51
C GLU A 507 -18.09 -29.15 -6.02
N LEU A 508 -17.85 -28.19 -6.92
CA LEU A 508 -17.72 -26.77 -6.57
C LEU A 508 -18.97 -26.15 -5.93
N SER A 509 -20.13 -26.80 -5.94
CA SER A 509 -21.40 -26.19 -5.52
C SER A 509 -21.89 -26.60 -4.11
N ILE A 510 -22.30 -25.57 -3.35
CA ILE A 510 -23.23 -25.53 -2.20
C ILE A 510 -22.56 -25.28 -0.82
N GLU A 511 -22.42 -24.00 -0.46
CA GLU A 511 -22.73 -23.58 0.90
C GLU A 511 -24.25 -23.37 1.04
N GLY A 512 -24.88 -24.03 2.00
CA GLY A 512 -26.35 -23.99 2.17
C GLY A 512 -26.95 -22.64 2.57
N LYS A 513 -26.19 -21.54 2.66
CA LYS A 513 -26.70 -20.22 3.02
C LYS A 513 -25.98 -19.07 2.32
N THR A 514 -26.72 -18.39 1.45
CA THR A 514 -26.33 -17.10 0.86
C THR A 514 -25.99 -16.08 1.94
N GLN A 515 -24.85 -15.40 1.78
CA GLN A 515 -24.38 -14.37 2.70
C GLN A 515 -24.85 -12.98 2.27
N SER A 516 -25.13 -12.12 3.23
CA SER A 516 -25.57 -10.74 2.98
C SER A 516 -24.44 -9.72 3.12
N ILE A 517 -24.65 -8.51 2.58
CA ILE A 517 -23.77 -7.35 2.80
C ILE A 517 -23.54 -7.12 4.29
N GLN A 518 -24.57 -7.28 5.13
CA GLN A 518 -24.46 -7.13 6.58
C GLN A 518 -23.46 -8.12 7.18
N GLN A 519 -23.47 -9.37 6.71
CA GLN A 519 -22.54 -10.38 7.19
C GLN A 519 -21.12 -10.07 6.71
N GLY A 520 -20.93 -9.74 5.43
CA GLY A 520 -19.63 -9.45 4.82
C GLY A 520 -18.91 -8.24 5.39
N LEU A 521 -19.65 -7.14 5.64
CA LEU A 521 -19.08 -5.87 6.13
C LEU A 521 -19.04 -5.76 7.65
N SER A 522 -19.57 -6.74 8.39
CA SER A 522 -19.58 -6.71 9.85
C SER A 522 -18.16 -6.59 10.43
N GLY A 523 -18.03 -5.76 11.47
CA GLY A 523 -16.76 -5.50 12.15
C GLY A 523 -15.94 -4.32 11.60
N LEU A 524 -16.21 -3.87 10.36
CA LEU A 524 -15.54 -2.69 9.80
C LEU A 524 -15.96 -1.38 10.49
N PRO A 525 -15.07 -0.37 10.55
CA PRO A 525 -15.44 0.98 10.98
C PRO A 525 -16.59 1.56 10.15
N ARG A 526 -17.43 2.41 10.76
CA ARG A 526 -18.45 3.14 10.02
C ARG A 526 -17.91 4.52 9.66
N LEU A 527 -18.06 4.90 8.39
CA LEU A 527 -17.59 6.18 7.85
C LEU A 527 -18.75 7.01 7.31
N ARG A 528 -18.66 8.33 7.46
CA ARG A 528 -19.43 9.31 6.69
C ARG A 528 -18.79 9.58 5.33
N ARG A 529 -19.51 10.29 4.45
CA ARG A 529 -18.94 10.85 3.22
C ARG A 529 -17.67 11.66 3.52
N GLY A 530 -16.63 11.44 2.72
CA GLY A 530 -15.32 12.08 2.87
C GLY A 530 -14.47 11.64 4.06
N GLU A 531 -14.96 10.75 4.91
CA GLU A 531 -14.14 10.17 5.99
C GLU A 531 -13.33 8.97 5.48
N GLY A 532 -12.36 8.56 6.31
CA GLY A 532 -11.53 7.41 6.03
C GLY A 532 -10.15 7.80 5.47
N GLY A 533 -9.51 6.87 4.77
CA GLY A 533 -8.23 7.10 4.12
C GLY A 533 -7.57 5.82 3.60
N ARG A 534 -6.35 5.96 3.05
CA ARG A 534 -5.45 4.82 2.78
C ARG A 534 -5.32 3.92 3.99
N LEU A 535 -5.32 4.53 5.17
CA LEU A 535 -5.12 3.85 6.42
C LEU A 535 -5.89 4.52 7.56
N LEU A 536 -6.48 3.70 8.42
CA LEU A 536 -7.07 4.15 9.66
C LEU A 536 -6.49 3.38 10.86
N PRO A 537 -6.05 4.08 11.94
CA PRO A 537 -5.77 3.43 13.21
C PRO A 537 -7.10 2.89 13.75
N ARG A 538 -7.25 1.57 13.86
CA ARG A 538 -8.57 0.99 14.09
C ARG A 538 -9.02 1.21 15.54
N THR A 539 -9.98 2.10 15.75
CA THR A 539 -10.67 2.34 17.02
C THR A 539 -11.97 1.53 17.06
N GLY A 540 -12.02 0.50 17.92
CA GLY A 540 -13.23 -0.28 18.22
C GLY A 540 -13.69 -1.22 17.10
N ARG A 541 -13.43 -2.53 17.25
CA ARG A 541 -14.04 -3.53 16.36
C ARG A 541 -15.54 -3.59 16.63
N GLY A 542 -16.35 -3.46 15.57
CA GLY A 542 -17.77 -3.80 15.64
C GLY A 542 -17.96 -5.29 15.91
N PHE A 543 -19.21 -5.70 16.14
CA PHE A 543 -19.54 -7.12 16.15
C PHE A 543 -19.21 -7.73 14.78
N ARG A 544 -18.52 -8.86 14.79
CA ARG A 544 -18.20 -9.66 13.60
C ARG A 544 -19.21 -10.80 13.47
N SER A 545 -19.75 -10.98 12.28
CA SER A 545 -20.60 -12.11 11.93
C SER A 545 -19.79 -13.42 11.95
N ASP A 546 -20.50 -14.54 11.94
CA ASP A 546 -19.87 -15.86 11.82
C ASP A 546 -19.14 -16.00 10.47
N TYR A 547 -19.72 -15.48 9.38
CA TYR A 547 -19.07 -15.44 8.06
C TYR A 547 -17.66 -14.85 8.11
N VAL A 548 -17.49 -13.70 8.77
CA VAL A 548 -16.18 -13.02 8.89
C VAL A 548 -15.18 -13.84 9.70
N ARG A 549 -15.63 -14.60 10.70
CA ARG A 549 -14.76 -15.43 11.54
C ARG A 549 -14.39 -16.74 10.86
N THR A 550 -15.37 -17.43 10.26
CA THR A 550 -15.17 -18.73 9.60
C THR A 550 -14.22 -18.63 8.42
N HIS A 551 -14.26 -17.53 7.68
CA HIS A 551 -13.39 -17.29 6.53
C HIS A 551 -12.14 -16.44 6.86
N ASP A 552 -11.84 -16.24 8.14
CA ASP A 552 -10.69 -15.46 8.63
C ASP A 552 -10.50 -14.08 7.94
N LEU A 553 -11.61 -13.42 7.58
CA LEU A 553 -11.54 -12.14 6.86
C LEU A 553 -11.06 -10.99 7.74
N ASP A 554 -11.11 -11.15 9.05
CA ASP A 554 -10.56 -10.21 10.01
C ASP A 554 -9.26 -10.78 10.61
N SER A 555 -8.22 -10.75 9.77
CA SER A 555 -6.88 -11.36 9.89
C SER A 555 -6.02 -10.90 11.08
N GLY A 556 -6.65 -10.53 12.18
CA GLY A 556 -6.00 -10.11 13.42
C GLY A 556 -5.42 -8.70 13.38
N THR A 557 -5.15 -8.14 12.18
CA THR A 557 -4.62 -6.78 12.01
C THR A 557 -5.43 -5.75 12.79
N SER A 558 -4.74 -4.75 13.29
CA SER A 558 -5.32 -3.64 14.01
C SER A 558 -5.38 -2.33 13.25
N LEU A 559 -4.97 -2.36 12.00
CA LEU A 559 -5.15 -1.27 11.07
C LEU A 559 -6.33 -1.58 10.15
N CYS A 560 -6.85 -0.57 9.49
CA CYS A 560 -7.84 -0.73 8.43
C CYS A 560 -7.30 -0.08 7.17
N PHE A 561 -6.95 -0.89 6.18
CA PHE A 561 -6.33 -0.47 4.93
C PHE A 561 -7.37 -0.19 3.85
N ASN A 562 -7.13 0.83 3.03
CA ASN A 562 -7.93 1.22 1.87
C ASN A 562 -9.42 1.51 2.19
N HIS A 563 -9.72 1.98 3.41
CA HIS A 563 -11.08 2.29 3.85
C HIS A 563 -11.33 3.79 3.76
N GLN A 564 -11.53 4.27 2.54
CA GLN A 564 -11.74 5.69 2.23
C GLN A 564 -13.07 5.89 1.51
N ALA A 565 -13.93 6.73 2.09
CA ALA A 565 -15.17 7.15 1.46
C ALA A 565 -14.92 8.31 0.49
N ARG A 566 -15.72 8.38 -0.58
CA ARG A 566 -15.76 9.54 -1.46
C ARG A 566 -16.51 10.68 -0.78
N ASP A 567 -16.14 11.92 -1.11
CA ASP A 567 -16.78 13.13 -0.58
C ASP A 567 -18.20 13.33 -1.11
N HIS A 568 -18.45 12.94 -2.37
CA HIS A 568 -19.68 13.23 -3.12
C HIS A 568 -20.07 14.71 -3.05
N PRO A 569 -19.26 15.62 -3.63
CA PRO A 569 -19.45 17.07 -3.49
C PRO A 569 -20.68 17.60 -4.23
N MET A 570 -21.24 16.82 -5.17
CA MET A 570 -22.41 17.23 -5.93
C MET A 570 -23.68 17.18 -5.09
N GLU A 571 -24.38 18.30 -4.96
CA GLU A 571 -25.61 18.41 -4.18
C GLU A 571 -26.69 17.41 -4.65
N LYS A 572 -26.79 17.17 -5.96
CA LYS A 572 -27.73 16.19 -6.52
C LYS A 572 -27.51 14.78 -5.98
N ASP A 573 -26.26 14.34 -5.87
CA ASP A 573 -25.95 12.99 -5.39
C ASP A 573 -26.29 12.88 -3.90
N GLN A 574 -26.05 13.95 -3.13
CA GLN A 574 -26.44 14.01 -1.71
C GLN A 574 -27.97 13.96 -1.53
N ILE A 575 -28.73 14.69 -2.35
CA ILE A 575 -30.20 14.65 -2.33
C ILE A 575 -30.69 13.24 -2.68
N LEU A 576 -30.14 12.63 -3.73
CA LEU A 576 -30.51 11.28 -4.14
C LEU A 576 -30.24 10.27 -3.02
N PHE A 577 -29.06 10.32 -2.39
CA PHE A 577 -28.65 9.36 -1.36
C PHE A 577 -29.38 9.57 -0.02
N ASP A 578 -29.72 10.81 0.33
CA ASP A 578 -30.22 11.14 1.67
C ASP A 578 -31.75 11.22 1.73
N LYS A 579 -32.41 11.52 0.61
CA LYS A 579 -33.83 11.84 0.57
C LYS A 579 -34.62 11.02 -0.43
N ALA A 580 -34.06 10.74 -1.61
CA ALA A 580 -34.82 10.13 -2.70
C ALA A 580 -34.80 8.60 -2.68
N LEU A 581 -33.65 8.00 -2.40
CA LEU A 581 -33.47 6.55 -2.45
C LEU A 581 -33.77 5.87 -1.11
N SER A 582 -34.51 4.77 -1.16
CA SER A 582 -34.63 3.77 -0.10
C SER A 582 -33.81 2.53 -0.42
N PRO A 583 -33.44 1.69 0.58
CA PRO A 583 -32.73 0.44 0.32
C PRO A 583 -33.46 -0.45 -0.69
N GLY A 584 -32.76 -0.87 -1.74
CA GLY A 584 -33.32 -1.61 -2.87
C GLY A 584 -33.65 -0.75 -4.10
N ASP A 585 -33.89 0.56 -3.90
CA ASP A 585 -34.24 1.48 -4.99
C ASP A 585 -33.07 1.72 -5.93
N THR A 586 -33.43 2.02 -7.18
CA THR A 586 -32.54 2.51 -8.22
C THR A 586 -32.95 3.91 -8.68
N GLY A 587 -32.13 4.55 -9.52
CA GLY A 587 -32.51 5.81 -10.16
C GLY A 587 -33.76 5.68 -11.03
N TRP A 588 -34.07 4.47 -11.52
CA TRP A 588 -35.32 4.19 -12.24
C TRP A 588 -36.54 4.37 -11.35
N ASP A 589 -36.48 3.85 -10.11
CA ASP A 589 -37.57 3.96 -9.15
C ASP A 589 -37.83 5.41 -8.77
N VAL A 590 -36.76 6.18 -8.55
CA VAL A 590 -36.87 7.62 -8.29
C VAL A 590 -37.51 8.35 -9.45
N LYS A 591 -37.13 8.03 -10.69
CA LYS A 591 -37.60 8.76 -11.88
C LYS A 591 -39.03 8.41 -12.32
N TYR A 592 -39.43 7.13 -12.22
CA TYR A 592 -40.67 6.64 -12.81
C TYR A 592 -41.65 6.00 -11.82
N ASN A 593 -41.20 5.60 -10.63
CA ASN A 593 -42.00 4.84 -9.65
C ASN A 593 -42.27 5.62 -8.36
N SER A 594 -41.86 6.90 -8.30
CA SER A 594 -42.10 7.81 -7.18
C SER A 594 -43.15 8.87 -7.52
N ASP A 595 -43.57 9.68 -6.53
CA ASP A 595 -44.48 10.83 -6.71
C ASP A 595 -43.89 11.96 -7.59
N GLY A 596 -42.69 11.77 -8.13
CA GLY A 596 -42.01 12.70 -9.05
C GLY A 596 -41.22 13.82 -8.35
N GLU A 597 -41.26 13.91 -7.01
CA GLU A 597 -40.62 14.97 -6.22
C GLU A 597 -39.11 15.10 -6.51
N TYR A 598 -38.42 13.98 -6.72
CA TYR A 598 -36.96 13.94 -6.95
C TYR A 598 -36.58 13.50 -8.37
N ALA A 599 -37.54 13.37 -9.29
CA ALA A 599 -37.29 12.84 -10.63
C ALA A 599 -36.33 13.71 -11.46
N GLU A 600 -36.30 15.03 -11.20
CA GLU A 600 -35.42 15.98 -11.89
C GLU A 600 -33.93 15.76 -11.61
N TYR A 601 -33.58 15.16 -10.47
CA TYR A 601 -32.18 14.86 -10.12
C TYR A 601 -31.61 13.67 -10.90
N VAL A 602 -32.48 12.88 -11.55
CA VAL A 602 -32.10 11.82 -12.51
C VAL A 602 -32.18 12.38 -13.93
N GLU A 603 -31.14 13.15 -14.29
CA GLU A 603 -31.08 14.01 -15.49
C GLU A 603 -31.14 13.27 -16.85
N TYR A 604 -31.05 11.94 -16.89
CA TYR A 604 -31.06 11.14 -18.11
C TYR A 604 -32.10 10.04 -18.03
N ASP A 605 -32.63 9.60 -19.18
CA ASP A 605 -33.52 8.45 -19.23
C ASP A 605 -32.75 7.18 -18.84
N VAL A 606 -33.20 6.56 -17.76
CA VAL A 606 -32.66 5.34 -17.19
C VAL A 606 -33.55 4.18 -17.60
N GLY A 607 -32.98 3.13 -18.19
CA GLY A 607 -33.69 1.85 -18.36
C GLY A 607 -35.02 1.91 -19.13
N THR A 608 -35.19 2.82 -20.09
CA THR A 608 -36.39 2.85 -20.95
C THR A 608 -36.28 1.84 -22.10
N ALA A 609 -37.40 1.52 -22.75
CA ALA A 609 -37.40 0.64 -23.93
C ALA A 609 -36.50 1.17 -25.07
N GLU A 610 -36.41 2.49 -25.20
CA GLU A 610 -35.60 3.19 -26.20
C GLU A 610 -34.15 3.44 -25.72
N ASN A 611 -33.92 3.52 -24.40
CA ASN A 611 -32.59 3.66 -23.81
C ASN A 611 -32.41 2.71 -22.61
N LYS A 612 -32.06 1.45 -22.90
CA LYS A 612 -31.79 0.41 -21.89
C LYS A 612 -30.55 0.70 -21.01
N ARG A 613 -29.84 1.82 -21.21
CA ARG A 613 -28.63 2.16 -20.46
C ARG A 613 -28.99 2.65 -19.05
N PHE A 614 -28.09 2.40 -18.09
CA PHE A 614 -28.12 2.97 -16.74
C PHE A 614 -29.36 2.66 -15.87
N GLY A 615 -30.14 1.61 -16.20
CA GLY A 615 -31.33 1.24 -15.40
C GLY A 615 -31.02 0.87 -13.94
N ASP A 616 -29.77 0.52 -13.66
CA ASP A 616 -29.22 0.15 -12.35
C ASP A 616 -28.37 1.25 -11.70
N LYS A 617 -28.26 2.43 -12.34
CA LYS A 617 -27.50 3.56 -11.80
C LYS A 617 -28.27 4.20 -10.64
N TYR A 618 -27.55 4.79 -9.69
CA TYR A 618 -28.14 5.31 -8.44
C TYR A 618 -28.85 4.22 -7.63
N ARG A 619 -28.14 3.12 -7.35
CA ARG A 619 -28.68 1.97 -6.59
C ARG A 619 -28.29 2.08 -5.12
N MET A 620 -29.29 2.05 -4.25
CA MET A 620 -29.09 1.91 -2.81
C MET A 620 -29.13 0.43 -2.40
N LEU A 621 -28.05 -0.03 -1.77
CA LEU A 621 -27.85 -1.42 -1.39
C LEU A 621 -28.76 -1.81 -0.22
N GLU A 622 -29.24 -3.06 -0.23
CA GLU A 622 -30.02 -3.63 0.86
C GLU A 622 -29.13 -4.52 1.75
N TRP A 623 -29.03 -4.20 3.04
CA TRP A 623 -28.14 -4.89 3.99
C TRP A 623 -28.40 -6.40 4.13
N SER A 624 -29.65 -6.85 3.95
CA SER A 624 -30.04 -8.26 4.03
C SER A 624 -29.79 -9.06 2.75
N GLU A 625 -29.50 -8.38 1.64
CA GLU A 625 -29.21 -9.02 0.36
C GLU A 625 -27.69 -9.11 0.12
N PRO A 626 -27.24 -9.99 -0.79
CA PRO A 626 -25.88 -9.92 -1.32
C PRO A 626 -25.69 -8.66 -2.18
N SER A 627 -24.44 -8.22 -2.29
CA SER A 627 -24.09 -7.10 -3.17
C SER A 627 -24.28 -7.48 -4.64
N PRO A 628 -24.65 -6.54 -5.54
CA PRO A 628 -24.41 -6.71 -6.97
C PRO A 628 -22.92 -6.97 -7.25
N THR A 629 -22.59 -7.47 -8.45
CA THR A 629 -21.19 -7.73 -8.85
C THR A 629 -20.33 -6.49 -8.61
N ILE A 630 -19.23 -6.61 -7.88
CA ILE A 630 -18.25 -5.53 -7.69
C ILE A 630 -17.47 -5.36 -9.00
N VAL A 631 -17.62 -4.19 -9.64
CA VAL A 631 -17.03 -3.91 -10.96
C VAL A 631 -15.85 -2.95 -10.87
N ALA A 632 -14.88 -3.09 -11.79
CA ALA A 632 -13.75 -2.16 -11.91
C ALA A 632 -14.18 -0.71 -12.21
N HIS A 633 -15.40 -0.51 -12.75
CA HIS A 633 -15.97 0.82 -12.99
C HIS A 633 -16.19 1.63 -11.71
N LEU A 634 -16.21 1.01 -10.53
CA LEU A 634 -16.20 1.71 -9.22
C LEU A 634 -15.03 2.71 -9.09
N ALA A 635 -13.99 2.57 -9.91
CA ALA A 635 -12.92 3.54 -10.05
C ALA A 635 -13.40 4.93 -10.49
N LYS A 636 -14.47 5.02 -11.29
CA LYS A 636 -15.05 6.27 -11.78
C LYS A 636 -15.99 6.88 -10.75
N ASP A 637 -17.10 6.21 -10.48
CA ASP A 637 -18.10 6.59 -9.50
C ASP A 637 -18.62 5.38 -8.73
N ALA A 638 -19.28 5.64 -7.60
CA ALA A 638 -19.86 4.61 -6.75
C ALA A 638 -21.39 4.75 -6.65
N ASN A 639 -22.01 5.37 -7.66
CA ASN A 639 -23.42 5.73 -7.59
C ASN A 639 -24.32 4.50 -7.72
N SER A 640 -23.83 3.40 -8.28
CA SER A 640 -24.54 2.10 -8.30
C SER A 640 -24.33 1.25 -7.03
N TYR A 641 -23.60 1.76 -6.04
CA TYR A 641 -23.27 1.04 -4.81
C TYR A 641 -23.40 1.95 -3.59
N VAL A 642 -24.56 2.59 -3.45
CA VAL A 642 -24.84 3.48 -2.33
C VAL A 642 -25.17 2.62 -1.11
N LEU A 643 -24.29 2.63 -0.12
CA LEU A 643 -24.46 1.98 1.16
C LEU A 643 -25.29 2.89 2.09
N PRO A 644 -26.47 2.46 2.57
CA PRO A 644 -27.25 3.23 3.53
C PRO A 644 -26.70 3.09 4.95
N ASP A 645 -26.77 4.15 5.75
CA ASP A 645 -26.40 4.11 7.18
C ASP A 645 -27.25 3.13 8.00
N TYR A 646 -28.54 3.07 7.64
CA TYR A 646 -29.60 2.54 8.50
C TYR A 646 -30.40 1.40 7.86
N TYR A 647 -30.65 0.34 8.64
CA TYR A 647 -31.79 -0.57 8.45
C TYR A 647 -32.10 -1.34 9.75
N LYS A 648 -33.33 -1.85 9.86
CA LYS A 648 -33.88 -2.59 11.02
C LYS A 648 -33.00 -3.75 11.52
N HIS A 649 -32.14 -4.28 10.65
CA HIS A 649 -31.27 -5.42 10.92
C HIS A 649 -29.87 -5.02 11.41
N ALA A 650 -29.40 -3.78 11.16
CA ALA A 650 -28.03 -3.36 11.44
C ALA A 650 -27.83 -2.66 12.82
N ARG A 651 -28.91 -2.15 13.47
CA ARG A 651 -29.04 -1.77 14.90
C ARG A 651 -30.44 -1.15 15.21
N PRO A 652 -30.93 -1.14 16.47
CA PRO A 652 -32.36 -1.05 16.82
C PRO A 652 -33.01 0.36 16.96
N SER A 653 -32.34 1.47 16.59
CA SER A 653 -32.83 2.84 16.90
C SER A 653 -32.84 3.76 15.66
N PRO A 654 -33.99 3.89 14.95
CA PRO A 654 -34.15 4.78 13.79
C PRO A 654 -33.89 6.26 14.08
N ASP A 655 -34.05 6.69 15.33
CA ASP A 655 -33.81 8.05 15.82
C ASP A 655 -32.34 8.49 15.77
N ARG A 656 -31.40 7.58 15.49
CA ARG A 656 -29.96 7.84 15.41
C ARG A 656 -29.37 7.73 14.01
N ALA A 657 -30.22 7.66 12.97
CA ALA A 657 -29.77 7.65 11.59
C ALA A 657 -29.03 8.95 11.25
N ASP A 658 -27.92 8.83 10.53
CA ASP A 658 -27.10 9.95 10.08
C ASP A 658 -27.05 9.95 8.55
N PRO A 659 -27.79 10.85 7.87
CA PRO A 659 -27.81 10.91 6.41
C PRO A 659 -26.42 11.04 5.78
N LYS A 660 -25.45 11.65 6.47
CA LYS A 660 -24.08 11.79 5.95
C LYS A 660 -23.33 10.46 5.83
N ARG A 661 -23.90 9.36 6.32
CA ARG A 661 -23.37 8.00 6.16
C ARG A 661 -24.03 7.24 5.01
N ASN A 662 -25.03 7.80 4.32
CA ASN A 662 -25.46 7.29 3.03
C ASN A 662 -24.40 7.68 2.00
N ARG A 663 -23.65 6.71 1.48
CA ARG A 663 -22.50 6.97 0.60
C ARG A 663 -22.19 5.79 -0.29
N GLY A 664 -21.48 6.01 -1.38
CA GLY A 664 -20.81 4.92 -2.10
C GLY A 664 -19.96 4.05 -1.16
N ILE A 665 -19.91 2.73 -1.43
CA ILE A 665 -19.00 1.81 -0.73
C ILE A 665 -17.54 2.27 -0.90
N THR A 666 -16.71 1.95 0.09
CA THR A 666 -15.27 2.15 0.08
C THR A 666 -14.54 0.99 -0.61
N PRO A 667 -13.26 1.16 -0.99
CA PRO A 667 -12.45 0.06 -1.51
C PRO A 667 -12.35 -1.13 -0.53
N ARG A 668 -12.13 -0.90 0.78
CA ARG A 668 -12.15 -1.98 1.79
C ARG A 668 -13.49 -2.73 1.86
N GLU A 669 -14.61 -2.02 1.76
CA GLU A 669 -15.93 -2.68 1.75
C GLU A 669 -16.10 -3.51 0.47
N ALA A 670 -15.71 -2.99 -0.69
CA ALA A 670 -15.69 -3.75 -1.94
C ALA A 670 -14.79 -5.00 -1.85
N ALA A 671 -13.60 -4.87 -1.25
CA ALA A 671 -12.67 -5.98 -1.03
C ALA A 671 -13.28 -7.06 -0.12
N ARG A 672 -13.96 -6.68 0.97
CA ARG A 672 -14.67 -7.61 1.86
C ARG A 672 -15.83 -8.33 1.17
N LEU A 673 -16.56 -7.64 0.30
CA LEU A 673 -17.63 -8.25 -0.51
C LEU A 673 -17.07 -9.20 -1.59
N GLN A 674 -15.84 -8.97 -2.03
CA GLN A 674 -15.03 -9.90 -2.82
C GLN A 674 -14.27 -10.93 -1.95
N SER A 675 -14.52 -11.02 -0.65
CA SER A 675 -13.87 -11.97 0.29
C SER A 675 -12.35 -11.83 0.50
N PHE A 676 -11.77 -10.65 0.24
CA PHE A 676 -10.39 -10.37 0.63
C PHE A 676 -10.22 -10.23 2.15
N PRO A 677 -9.13 -10.78 2.72
CA PRO A 677 -8.74 -10.52 4.11
C PRO A 677 -8.47 -9.04 4.40
N ASP A 678 -8.70 -8.60 5.64
CA ASP A 678 -8.54 -7.21 6.07
C ASP A 678 -7.11 -6.68 5.98
N ASP A 679 -6.11 -7.55 6.05
CA ASP A 679 -4.69 -7.21 5.91
C ASP A 679 -4.20 -7.28 4.46
N TYR A 680 -5.05 -7.61 3.48
CA TYR A 680 -4.70 -7.53 2.06
C TYR A 680 -4.61 -6.05 1.64
N ILE A 681 -3.42 -5.55 1.32
CA ILE A 681 -3.14 -4.13 1.09
C ILE A 681 -3.15 -3.83 -0.42
N PHE A 682 -4.00 -2.93 -0.87
CA PHE A 682 -4.02 -2.48 -2.27
C PHE A 682 -3.14 -1.24 -2.44
N LEU A 683 -2.15 -1.32 -3.32
CA LEU A 683 -1.20 -0.27 -3.65
C LEU A 683 -1.64 0.54 -4.89
N GLY A 684 -0.96 1.65 -5.15
CA GLY A 684 -1.32 2.60 -6.20
C GLY A 684 -2.32 3.68 -5.76
N PRO A 685 -2.85 4.48 -6.70
CA PRO A 685 -3.81 5.55 -6.40
C PRO A 685 -5.20 5.01 -6.06
N PHE A 686 -6.01 5.84 -5.39
CA PHE A 686 -7.37 5.48 -4.93
C PHE A 686 -8.26 4.82 -6.00
N THR A 687 -8.21 5.31 -7.24
CA THR A 687 -9.01 4.76 -8.35
C THR A 687 -8.52 3.38 -8.80
N SER A 688 -7.22 3.09 -8.65
CA SER A 688 -6.63 1.80 -8.99
C SER A 688 -7.11 0.70 -8.07
N TRP A 689 -7.28 0.96 -6.77
CA TRP A 689 -7.76 -0.06 -5.83
C TRP A 689 -9.10 -0.66 -6.24
N PHE A 690 -10.06 0.17 -6.68
CA PHE A 690 -11.34 -0.33 -7.18
C PHE A 690 -11.20 -1.17 -8.46
N LYS A 691 -10.28 -0.80 -9.36
CA LYS A 691 -10.04 -1.60 -10.57
C LYS A 691 -9.49 -2.98 -10.20
N GLN A 692 -8.47 -3.01 -9.36
CA GLN A 692 -7.83 -4.21 -8.84
C GLN A 692 -8.87 -5.14 -8.18
N ILE A 693 -9.70 -4.61 -7.27
CA ILE A 693 -10.73 -5.38 -6.57
C ILE A 693 -11.84 -5.87 -7.52
N GLY A 694 -12.28 -5.04 -8.47
CA GLY A 694 -13.37 -5.40 -9.39
C GLY A 694 -12.98 -6.44 -10.44
N ASN A 695 -11.70 -6.43 -10.86
CA ASN A 695 -11.15 -7.41 -11.80
C ASN A 695 -10.81 -8.74 -11.12
N ALA A 696 -10.54 -8.74 -9.82
CA ALA A 696 -10.13 -9.95 -9.11
C ALA A 696 -11.23 -11.03 -9.04
N VAL A 697 -10.77 -12.27 -8.97
CA VAL A 697 -11.55 -13.42 -8.49
C VAL A 697 -11.62 -13.37 -6.95
N PRO A 698 -12.81 -13.58 -6.34
CA PRO A 698 -12.91 -13.63 -4.89
C PRO A 698 -11.99 -14.71 -4.27
N PRO A 699 -11.19 -14.42 -3.22
CA PRO A 699 -10.33 -15.43 -2.61
C PRO A 699 -11.05 -16.68 -2.11
N ILE A 700 -12.28 -16.58 -1.59
CA ILE A 700 -13.04 -17.79 -1.21
C ILE A 700 -13.29 -18.68 -2.42
N ALA A 701 -13.59 -18.12 -3.60
CA ALA A 701 -13.78 -18.91 -4.81
C ALA A 701 -12.47 -19.62 -5.21
N GLY A 702 -11.34 -18.91 -5.19
CA GLY A 702 -10.03 -19.50 -5.43
C GLY A 702 -9.68 -20.61 -4.45
N LYS A 703 -10.05 -20.46 -3.17
CA LYS A 703 -9.87 -21.49 -2.15
C LYS A 703 -10.71 -22.73 -2.45
N ARG A 704 -11.99 -22.57 -2.80
CA ARG A 704 -12.87 -23.70 -3.16
C ARG A 704 -12.36 -24.46 -4.38
N ILE A 705 -11.89 -23.73 -5.40
CA ILE A 705 -11.25 -24.32 -6.58
C ILE A 705 -10.04 -25.16 -6.17
N GLY A 706 -9.16 -24.62 -5.32
CA GLY A 706 -8.01 -25.36 -4.80
C GLY A 706 -8.42 -26.61 -4.01
N GLU A 707 -9.38 -26.50 -3.10
CA GLU A 707 -9.89 -27.60 -2.26
C GLU A 707 -10.48 -28.76 -3.10
N VAL A 708 -11.19 -28.45 -4.18
CA VAL A 708 -11.76 -29.48 -5.09
C VAL A 708 -10.65 -30.18 -5.88
N LEU A 709 -9.71 -29.41 -6.43
CA LEU A 709 -8.62 -29.94 -7.25
C LEU A 709 -7.53 -30.66 -6.44
N ASP A 710 -7.49 -30.49 -5.12
CA ASP A 710 -6.48 -31.11 -4.24
C ASP A 710 -6.48 -32.65 -4.36
N SER A 711 -7.68 -33.24 -4.43
CA SER A 711 -7.87 -34.69 -4.58
C SER A 711 -7.21 -35.28 -5.84
N LEU A 712 -7.14 -34.49 -6.92
CA LEU A 712 -6.49 -34.87 -8.17
C LEU A 712 -4.97 -34.75 -8.09
N VAL A 713 -4.46 -33.73 -7.38
CA VAL A 713 -3.03 -33.50 -7.31
C VAL A 713 -2.34 -34.49 -6.37
N GLU A 714 -2.99 -34.86 -5.25
CA GLU A 714 -2.50 -35.89 -4.31
C GLU A 714 -2.46 -37.31 -4.92
N ALA A 715 -3.39 -37.64 -5.83
CA ALA A 715 -3.44 -38.94 -6.50
C ALA A 715 -2.26 -39.18 -7.48
N GLY A 716 -1.50 -38.14 -7.81
CA GLY A 716 -0.38 -38.18 -8.75
C GLY A 716 0.97 -38.64 -8.18
N GLU A 717 1.10 -38.92 -6.88
CA GLU A 717 2.34 -39.46 -6.29
C GLU A 717 2.43 -40.99 -6.47
N PHE A 718 2.95 -41.45 -7.62
CA PHE A 718 3.41 -42.84 -7.73
C PHE A 718 4.82 -42.99 -7.11
N PRO A 719 5.10 -44.13 -6.44
CA PRO A 719 6.34 -44.32 -5.70
C PRO A 719 7.54 -44.27 -6.63
N ALA A 720 8.56 -43.52 -6.20
CA ALA A 720 9.87 -43.46 -6.84
C ALA A 720 10.32 -44.88 -7.22
N ALA A 721 10.61 -45.07 -8.52
CA ALA A 721 11.08 -46.33 -9.07
C ALA A 721 12.10 -46.96 -8.13
N SER A 722 11.76 -48.13 -7.59
CA SER A 722 12.68 -48.94 -6.80
C SER A 722 13.93 -49.18 -7.64
N THR A 723 15.03 -48.53 -7.25
CA THR A 723 16.33 -48.88 -7.77
C THR A 723 16.68 -50.25 -7.20
N ASP A 724 16.41 -51.28 -7.99
CA ASP A 724 16.95 -52.62 -7.82
C ASP A 724 18.48 -52.56 -8.00
N ALA A 725 19.15 -52.07 -6.96
CA ALA A 725 20.57 -52.30 -6.77
C ALA A 725 20.71 -53.64 -6.02
N SER A 726 20.62 -54.72 -6.78
CA SER A 726 21.23 -55.98 -6.38
C SER A 726 22.72 -55.75 -6.15
N ASN A 727 23.11 -55.56 -4.88
CA ASN A 727 24.51 -55.73 -4.50
C ASN A 727 24.60 -56.55 -3.21
N SER A 728 25.03 -57.79 -3.42
CA SER A 728 25.40 -58.78 -2.43
C SER A 728 26.39 -58.22 -1.41
N GLY A 729 26.04 -58.29 -0.13
CA GLY A 729 26.95 -58.01 0.97
C GLY A 729 26.45 -58.63 2.27
N LYS A 730 26.82 -59.90 2.51
CA LYS A 730 26.65 -60.59 3.79
C LYS A 730 27.48 -59.90 4.89
N ALA A 731 26.83 -59.54 5.99
CA ALA A 731 27.39 -59.50 7.36
C ALA A 731 26.19 -59.65 8.32
N VAL A 732 25.83 -60.87 8.72
CA VAL A 732 26.20 -61.52 9.99
C VAL A 732 26.11 -60.55 11.18
N SER A 733 25.06 -60.76 11.97
CA SER A 733 24.83 -60.25 13.32
C SER A 733 25.95 -60.61 14.28
N ASP A 734 26.22 -59.73 15.24
CA ASP A 734 26.31 -60.10 16.65
C ASP A 734 25.81 -58.90 17.49
N ASP A 735 24.91 -59.23 18.43
CA ASP A 735 24.24 -58.43 19.48
C ASP A 735 23.04 -57.53 19.14
#